data_AF-A0A926B663-F1
#
_entry.id   AF-A0A926B663-F1
#
_cell.length_a   1.000
_cell.length_b   1.000
_cell.length_c   1.000
_cell.angle_alpha   90.00
_cell.angle_beta   90.00
_cell.angle_gamma   90.00
#
_symmetry.space_group_name_H-M   'P 1'
#
loop_
_entity.id
_entity.type
_entity.pdbx_description
1 polymer ?
#
loop_
_entity_poly.entity_id
_entity_poly.type
_entity_poly.pdbx_seq_one_letter_code
_entity_poly.pdbx_strand_id
1 'polypeptide(L)'
;MRRTLPVTLLLLLACGPFFYQAPPNLGSYPQRVVAKRWQHLFAESLPLDTALPNADALDESCRKLPATLAPLDTKKRLALLDQLLTENRNGAYSARRANFLHELREVSADPALFTAMKTYIDWRAEHDTPLPPVPPEEKPWDMEPPEFEKMQAFYEFKSKQRFTFFKEQIEKATPLTMPYWKVRRAANIFDEAQYILAAVDFTSVVESFPDHPRTEVARLMLARCKIGQSRVLRHAEEADAKADEITTMLDEADGMLTDFMSRYPKSRFAADAEGWLGAIAFDKGLFGTAMQHQLARLDHQATREITRTVLRECDLIFEKLLESQSANPVDEWLDPQEEFDAAAVAKHPLVARLFVQHCIDPAAHISLPMWWDDSESGGRATIDFLKRRILNPKPFVSLALTELGKELVKTKSKPDATTLTLLAWAATEEGEHEQALALLDQTAPSTSDESLHARSIILQRLGRHQEALAAFDALSKNYPQSPLVNDLPYRKSLSLFKTGESGKAIIEILPLVYPNAKPTDAAESDAAPDGPPVLHPESQLIQWLDTLVQFSPLEQLEIACAATSEITQHRDLLADAIRARALASERFDLAARYLSPDAETPASDRTWPDNRLAPKRKMTRADWDERAAPLANLYTELEKNPPASAAEKLQLAIARHWLAQRGSLTIPSLSLCYYAGSEEEKQDLLRRKNALELGFSRDEIQRELDHRDEATLALDHALLASESSDPATAAPALELANACLFRRSEFSLYQKSRALETQATKLSAELYQKLRTRFPQSPEAKRAAYFTFTPPAGPWMPGDYNSWNSAAALSLALFGDFEEQQPPQENVTAEIAALATRFENYDAKTKIATIRKDLANAKSRLNELRALTDPTDQVEVVRVIDRLDDLHSAVSLPGIRTEDFSNYTNGHHGALPPAFKSLLDYRQRVTTVTDVDGNEVPSAQDTIPQWRAFLELYPNSPKAEAASLRLTRLIAREYRGSPRIRAFYFPAAPIPNGYKRVACDRPNPANDPKAVIAAIDDHEARFPNGRYHDDLSLLRAGALIDLGEFPEALVLVDQTLANPSQRDLHLVAALAFAEIAQNLLEPTKRQPIANSLRNSPGAMARLAMLVDGDTFLSRLKPLMPWLEGG
;
A
#
# COMPACT_ATOMS: atom_id res chain seq x y z
N MET A 1 17.41 34.44 -14.75
CA MET A 1 16.32 33.44 -14.75
C MET A 1 16.96 32.06 -14.89
N ARG A 2 17.77 31.58 -13.94
CA ARG A 2 17.42 30.84 -12.70
C ARG A 2 16.27 29.83 -12.91
N ARG A 3 16.67 28.62 -13.31
CA ARG A 3 15.89 27.38 -13.24
C ARG A 3 15.71 27.00 -11.77
N THR A 4 14.46 27.00 -11.32
CA THR A 4 13.96 26.35 -10.11
C THR A 4 13.73 24.87 -10.45
N LEU A 5 14.60 23.98 -9.95
CA LEU A 5 14.27 22.56 -9.82
C LEU A 5 13.59 22.35 -8.46
N PRO A 6 12.48 21.60 -8.39
CA PRO A 6 11.69 21.45 -7.18
C PRO A 6 12.27 20.38 -6.23
N VAL A 7 12.13 20.70 -4.94
CA VAL A 7 12.43 19.98 -3.71
C VAL A 7 11.70 18.62 -3.62
N THR A 8 12.04 17.64 -4.46
CA THR A 8 11.25 16.38 -4.45
C THR A 8 12.02 15.07 -4.64
N LEU A 9 13.36 15.05 -4.61
CA LEU A 9 14.10 13.82 -4.94
C LEU A 9 15.10 13.32 -3.88
N LEU A 10 15.05 13.80 -2.63
CA LEU A 10 15.93 13.33 -1.55
C LEU A 10 15.20 12.58 -0.41
N LEU A 11 13.90 12.30 -0.56
CA LEU A 11 13.13 11.48 0.40
C LEU A 11 13.12 9.97 0.08
N LEU A 12 13.88 9.50 -0.93
CA LEU A 12 13.77 8.12 -1.44
C LEU A 12 14.97 7.20 -1.17
N LEU A 13 15.97 7.63 -0.39
CA LEU A 13 17.15 6.80 -0.10
C LEU A 13 17.49 6.67 1.39
N ALA A 14 16.48 6.84 2.27
CA ALA A 14 16.51 6.23 3.59
C ALA A 14 15.73 4.91 3.50
N CYS A 15 16.35 3.79 3.89
CA CYS A 15 15.67 2.50 4.02
C CYS A 15 14.46 2.64 4.98
N GLY A 16 13.27 2.91 4.43
CA GLY A 16 12.02 3.04 5.18
C GLY A 16 11.30 1.68 5.26
N PRO A 17 10.68 1.33 6.39
CA PRO A 17 9.78 0.18 6.41
C PRO A 17 8.59 0.48 5.50
N PHE A 18 8.14 -0.50 4.71
CA PHE A 18 6.93 -0.48 3.88
C PHE A 18 5.74 0.24 4.58
N PHE A 19 5.38 1.47 4.15
CA PHE A 19 4.29 2.26 4.74
C PHE A 19 3.01 2.19 3.88
N TYR A 20 1.95 1.58 4.41
CA TYR A 20 0.64 1.49 3.75
C TYR A 20 -0.22 2.71 4.08
N GLN A 21 -0.39 3.67 3.16
CA GLN A 21 -1.28 4.81 3.39
C GLN A 21 -2.73 4.36 3.58
N ALA A 22 -3.49 5.09 4.40
CA ALA A 22 -4.91 4.78 4.55
C ALA A 22 -5.66 5.05 3.23
N PRO A 23 -6.61 4.18 2.85
CA PRO A 23 -7.34 4.33 1.60
C PRO A 23 -8.20 5.60 1.62
N PRO A 24 -8.52 6.15 0.43
CA PRO A 24 -9.50 7.22 0.34
C PRO A 24 -10.87 6.78 0.88
N ASN A 25 -11.67 7.76 1.32
CA ASN A 25 -13.01 7.51 1.85
C ASN A 25 -13.96 6.92 0.79
N LEU A 26 -15.06 6.30 1.23
CA LEU A 26 -16.07 5.67 0.37
C LEU A 26 -16.62 6.60 -0.71
N GLY A 27 -16.83 7.88 -0.39
CA GLY A 27 -17.33 8.88 -1.34
C GLY A 27 -16.37 9.22 -2.48
N SER A 28 -15.12 8.77 -2.42
CA SER A 28 -14.12 8.99 -3.46
C SER A 28 -14.18 7.97 -4.59
N TYR A 29 -14.82 6.81 -4.37
CA TYR A 29 -14.96 5.77 -5.39
C TYR A 29 -16.15 6.08 -6.31
N PRO A 30 -15.98 6.08 -7.64
CA PRO A 30 -17.10 6.28 -8.55
C PRO A 30 -18.09 5.12 -8.47
N GLN A 31 -19.35 5.38 -8.83
CA GLN A 31 -20.33 4.31 -9.00
C GLN A 31 -19.84 3.37 -10.10
N ARG A 32 -19.68 2.10 -9.77
CA ARG A 32 -19.36 1.02 -10.71
C ARG A 32 -20.63 0.30 -11.11
N VAL A 33 -20.67 -0.32 -12.28
CA VAL A 33 -21.78 -1.18 -12.74
C VAL A 33 -21.23 -2.34 -13.57
N VAL A 34 -21.66 -3.56 -13.27
CA VAL A 34 -21.24 -4.74 -14.04
C VAL A 34 -21.82 -4.69 -15.46
N ALA A 35 -21.00 -5.05 -16.46
CA ALA A 35 -21.38 -4.99 -17.86
C ALA A 35 -21.01 -6.29 -18.60
N LYS A 36 -21.74 -6.60 -19.68
CA LYS A 36 -21.44 -7.73 -20.56
C LYS A 36 -20.39 -7.35 -21.61
N ARG A 37 -19.45 -8.26 -21.85
CA ARG A 37 -18.51 -8.21 -23.00
C ARG A 37 -19.00 -8.99 -24.21
N TRP A 38 -18.33 -8.80 -25.35
CA TRP A 38 -18.69 -9.42 -26.62
C TRP A 38 -18.89 -10.94 -26.57
N GLN A 39 -18.13 -11.66 -25.74
CA GLN A 39 -18.24 -13.12 -25.62
C GLN A 39 -19.63 -13.53 -25.14
N HIS A 40 -20.17 -12.81 -24.14
CA HIS A 40 -21.48 -13.05 -23.56
C HIS A 40 -22.58 -12.76 -24.59
N LEU A 41 -22.51 -11.58 -25.23
CA LEU A 41 -23.48 -11.17 -26.24
C LEU A 41 -23.49 -12.11 -27.45
N PHE A 42 -22.31 -12.57 -27.87
CA PHE A 42 -22.16 -13.52 -28.97
C PHE A 42 -22.74 -14.90 -28.61
N ALA A 43 -22.43 -15.42 -27.41
CA ALA A 43 -22.94 -16.72 -26.96
C ALA A 43 -24.47 -16.74 -26.84
N GLU A 44 -25.07 -15.64 -26.37
CA GLU A 44 -26.53 -15.49 -26.26
C GLU A 44 -27.22 -15.41 -27.61
N SER A 45 -26.63 -14.68 -28.55
CA SER A 45 -27.30 -14.33 -29.82
C SER A 45 -27.05 -15.38 -30.92
N LEU A 46 -25.92 -16.08 -30.87
CA LEU A 46 -25.49 -17.07 -31.85
C LEU A 46 -24.89 -18.32 -31.15
N PRO A 47 -25.70 -19.08 -30.39
CA PRO A 47 -25.24 -20.27 -29.69
C PRO A 47 -24.67 -21.30 -30.66
N LEU A 48 -23.74 -22.13 -30.16
CA LEU A 48 -23.20 -23.25 -30.91
C LEU A 48 -24.29 -24.28 -31.20
N ASP A 49 -24.35 -24.79 -32.44
CA ASP A 49 -25.15 -25.98 -32.73
C ASP A 49 -24.42 -27.21 -32.19
N THR A 50 -24.90 -27.73 -31.06
CA THR A 50 -24.33 -28.90 -30.39
C THR A 50 -24.52 -30.20 -31.16
N ALA A 51 -25.34 -30.21 -32.22
CA ALA A 51 -25.52 -31.38 -33.09
C ALA A 51 -24.39 -31.53 -34.13
N LEU A 52 -23.57 -30.49 -34.35
CA LEU A 52 -22.47 -30.51 -35.30
C LEU A 52 -21.17 -31.08 -34.69
N PRO A 53 -20.27 -31.67 -35.51
CA PRO A 53 -18.99 -32.18 -35.03
C PRO A 53 -18.17 -31.07 -34.34
N ASN A 54 -17.54 -31.40 -33.21
CA ASN A 54 -16.59 -30.48 -32.56
C ASN A 54 -15.32 -30.30 -33.42
N ALA A 55 -14.46 -29.37 -33.03
CA ALA A 55 -13.26 -29.02 -33.79
C ALA A 55 -12.36 -30.25 -34.06
N ASP A 56 -12.21 -31.16 -33.10
CA ASP A 56 -11.39 -32.37 -33.24
C ASP A 56 -11.99 -33.39 -34.21
N ALA A 57 -13.31 -33.57 -34.18
CA ALA A 57 -14.01 -34.46 -35.12
C ALA A 57 -13.95 -33.93 -36.56
N LEU A 58 -14.03 -32.60 -36.74
CA LEU A 58 -13.82 -31.96 -38.04
C LEU A 58 -12.35 -32.10 -38.49
N ASP A 59 -11.39 -31.98 -37.57
CA ASP A 59 -9.96 -32.15 -37.83
C ASP A 59 -9.67 -33.56 -38.38
N GLU A 60 -10.21 -34.57 -37.71
CA GLU A 60 -10.07 -35.97 -38.09
C GLU A 60 -10.75 -36.28 -39.44
N SER A 61 -11.92 -35.67 -39.68
CA SER A 61 -12.60 -35.76 -40.98
C SER A 61 -11.75 -35.15 -42.10
N CYS A 62 -11.10 -34.01 -41.83
CA CYS A 62 -10.19 -33.36 -42.79
C CYS A 62 -8.95 -34.21 -43.10
N ARG A 63 -8.38 -34.94 -42.13
CA ARG A 63 -7.23 -35.83 -42.37
C ARG A 63 -7.56 -36.99 -43.31
N LYS A 64 -8.80 -37.48 -43.27
CA LYS A 64 -9.29 -38.59 -44.11
C LYS A 64 -9.78 -38.15 -45.50
N LEU A 65 -9.84 -36.84 -45.77
CA LEU A 65 -10.36 -36.31 -47.03
C LEU A 65 -9.61 -36.79 -48.28
N PRO A 66 -8.27 -36.88 -48.34
CA PRO A 66 -7.58 -37.30 -49.56
C PRO A 66 -8.04 -38.69 -50.05
N ALA A 67 -8.14 -39.64 -49.14
CA ALA A 67 -8.63 -40.99 -49.42
C ALA A 67 -10.12 -41.02 -49.78
N THR A 68 -10.92 -40.15 -49.14
CA THR A 68 -12.38 -40.09 -49.32
C THR A 68 -12.78 -39.41 -50.64
N LEU A 69 -12.02 -38.40 -51.09
CA LEU A 69 -12.29 -37.65 -52.32
C LEU A 69 -11.84 -38.39 -53.58
N ALA A 70 -10.78 -39.20 -53.50
CA ALA A 70 -10.20 -39.93 -54.64
C ALA A 70 -11.23 -40.74 -55.48
N PRO A 71 -12.13 -41.56 -54.89
CA PRO A 71 -13.09 -42.36 -55.66
C PRO A 71 -14.32 -41.59 -56.17
N LEU A 72 -14.51 -40.34 -55.75
CA LEU A 72 -15.70 -39.55 -56.07
C LEU A 72 -15.56 -38.82 -57.42
N ASP A 73 -16.68 -38.59 -58.11
CA ASP A 73 -16.72 -37.66 -59.25
C ASP A 73 -16.67 -36.19 -58.79
N THR A 74 -16.37 -35.27 -59.71
CA THR A 74 -16.25 -33.83 -59.41
C THR A 74 -17.45 -33.26 -58.67
N LYS A 75 -18.67 -33.66 -59.06
CA LYS A 75 -19.91 -33.14 -58.45
C LYS A 75 -20.03 -33.59 -56.99
N LYS A 76 -19.74 -34.86 -56.71
CA LYS A 76 -19.78 -35.42 -55.34
C LYS A 76 -18.65 -34.88 -54.47
N ARG A 77 -17.45 -34.65 -55.02
CA ARG A 77 -16.33 -34.02 -54.30
C ARG A 77 -16.72 -32.62 -53.81
N LEU A 78 -17.25 -31.79 -54.72
CA LEU A 78 -17.66 -30.43 -54.38
C LEU A 78 -18.80 -30.42 -53.36
N ALA A 79 -19.78 -31.32 -53.48
CA ALA A 79 -20.87 -31.43 -52.51
C ALA A 79 -20.39 -31.78 -51.10
N LEU A 80 -19.44 -32.71 -50.94
CA LEU A 80 -18.87 -33.07 -49.63
C LEU A 80 -18.07 -31.90 -49.03
N LEU A 81 -17.27 -31.21 -49.85
CA LEU A 81 -16.50 -30.06 -49.39
C LEU A 81 -17.39 -28.88 -48.98
N ASP A 82 -18.47 -28.62 -49.72
CA ASP A 82 -19.46 -27.60 -49.38
C ASP A 82 -20.22 -27.95 -48.09
N GLN A 83 -20.50 -29.22 -47.85
CA GLN A 83 -21.04 -29.71 -46.57
C GLN A 83 -20.09 -29.41 -45.41
N LEU A 84 -18.82 -29.83 -45.49
CA LEU A 84 -17.83 -29.62 -44.42
C LEU A 84 -17.53 -28.14 -44.17
N LEU A 85 -17.54 -27.31 -45.22
CA LEU A 85 -17.43 -25.85 -45.08
C LEU A 85 -18.62 -25.27 -44.32
N THR A 86 -19.83 -25.80 -44.54
CA THR A 86 -21.04 -25.40 -43.82
C THR A 86 -20.99 -25.85 -42.36
N GLU A 87 -20.56 -27.09 -42.11
CA GLU A 87 -20.36 -27.62 -40.75
C GLU A 87 -19.34 -26.81 -39.96
N ASN A 88 -18.20 -26.45 -40.59
CA ASN A 88 -17.18 -25.59 -39.97
C ASN A 88 -17.72 -24.18 -39.64
N ARG A 89 -18.55 -23.59 -40.51
CA ARG A 89 -19.15 -22.25 -40.27
C ARG A 89 -20.16 -22.25 -39.13
N ASN A 90 -20.99 -23.28 -39.06
CA ASN A 90 -22.09 -23.36 -38.09
C ASN A 90 -21.66 -23.96 -36.74
N GLY A 91 -20.58 -24.76 -36.72
CA GLY A 91 -20.01 -25.38 -35.51
C GLY A 91 -18.89 -24.56 -34.85
N ALA A 92 -17.88 -25.25 -34.35
CA ALA A 92 -16.67 -24.63 -33.81
C ALA A 92 -15.73 -24.21 -34.96
N TYR A 93 -15.90 -22.97 -35.42
CA TYR A 93 -15.17 -22.44 -36.58
C TYR A 93 -13.65 -22.53 -36.44
N SER A 94 -13.01 -23.19 -37.40
CA SER A 94 -11.56 -23.21 -37.58
C SER A 94 -11.17 -22.53 -38.89
N ALA A 95 -10.47 -21.40 -38.79
CA ALA A 95 -9.92 -20.70 -39.95
C ALA A 95 -8.91 -21.57 -40.73
N ARG A 96 -8.13 -22.39 -40.01
CA ARG A 96 -7.16 -23.32 -40.60
C ARG A 96 -7.85 -24.34 -41.51
N ARG A 97 -8.92 -24.96 -41.01
CA ARG A 97 -9.69 -25.95 -41.77
C ARG A 97 -10.53 -25.31 -42.87
N ALA A 98 -11.08 -24.11 -42.68
CA ALA A 98 -11.72 -23.34 -43.74
C ALA A 98 -10.76 -23.12 -44.94
N ASN A 99 -9.52 -22.69 -44.68
CA ASN A 99 -8.51 -22.46 -45.71
C ASN A 99 -8.17 -23.75 -46.48
N PHE A 100 -7.98 -24.86 -45.78
CA PHE A 100 -7.72 -26.16 -46.39
C PHE A 100 -8.89 -26.64 -47.25
N LEU A 101 -10.13 -26.57 -46.74
CA LEU A 101 -11.32 -26.98 -47.47
C LEU A 101 -11.58 -26.10 -48.71
N HIS A 102 -11.33 -24.78 -48.63
CA HIS A 102 -11.42 -23.89 -49.79
C HIS A 102 -10.34 -24.17 -50.84
N GLU A 103 -9.10 -24.45 -50.44
CA GLU A 103 -8.04 -24.92 -51.36
C GLU A 103 -8.42 -26.25 -52.02
N LEU A 104 -8.92 -27.23 -51.26
CA LEU A 104 -9.35 -28.51 -51.81
C LEU A 104 -10.53 -28.36 -52.77
N ARG A 105 -11.46 -27.45 -52.49
CA ARG A 105 -12.61 -27.16 -53.35
C ARG A 105 -12.16 -26.56 -54.68
N GLU A 106 -11.19 -25.64 -54.64
CA GLU A 106 -10.56 -25.02 -55.81
C GLU A 106 -9.85 -26.09 -56.67
N VAL A 107 -9.03 -26.93 -56.04
CA VAL A 107 -8.30 -28.02 -56.71
C VAL A 107 -9.25 -29.11 -57.25
N SER A 108 -10.33 -29.42 -56.54
CA SER A 108 -11.30 -30.47 -56.92
C SER A 108 -12.25 -30.06 -58.04
N ALA A 109 -12.34 -28.77 -58.36
CA ALA A 109 -13.19 -28.25 -59.43
C ALA A 109 -12.68 -28.64 -60.83
N ASP A 110 -11.36 -28.79 -61.00
CA ASP A 110 -10.72 -29.26 -62.23
C ASP A 110 -10.16 -30.69 -62.05
N PRO A 111 -10.68 -31.70 -62.77
CA PRO A 111 -10.20 -33.08 -62.69
C PRO A 111 -8.71 -33.26 -62.98
N ALA A 112 -8.14 -32.47 -63.91
CA ALA A 112 -6.73 -32.55 -64.27
C ALA A 112 -5.85 -32.00 -63.15
N LEU A 113 -6.24 -30.85 -62.58
CA LEU A 113 -5.58 -30.25 -61.43
C LEU A 113 -5.65 -31.13 -60.19
N PHE A 114 -6.80 -31.73 -59.89
CA PHE A 114 -6.97 -32.65 -58.76
C PHE A 114 -6.01 -33.85 -58.84
N THR A 115 -5.82 -34.40 -60.04
CA THR A 115 -4.90 -35.51 -60.27
C THR A 115 -3.44 -35.06 -60.11
N ALA A 116 -3.09 -33.91 -60.67
CA ALA A 116 -1.74 -33.33 -60.58
C ALA A 116 -1.35 -32.90 -59.15
N MET A 117 -2.33 -32.56 -58.32
CA MET A 117 -2.14 -32.05 -56.96
C MET A 117 -2.21 -33.13 -55.88
N LYS A 118 -2.27 -34.43 -56.22
CA LYS A 118 -2.39 -35.52 -55.24
C LYS A 118 -1.35 -35.43 -54.11
N THR A 119 -0.07 -35.28 -54.45
CA THR A 119 1.02 -35.16 -53.47
C THR A 119 0.86 -33.93 -52.57
N TYR A 120 0.36 -32.82 -53.10
CA TYR A 120 0.07 -31.62 -52.32
C TYR A 120 -1.10 -31.85 -51.36
N ILE A 121 -2.17 -32.49 -51.84
CA ILE A 121 -3.37 -32.80 -51.04
C ILE A 121 -3.04 -33.73 -49.87
N ASP A 122 -2.33 -34.83 -50.15
CA ASP A 122 -1.89 -35.79 -49.13
C ASP A 122 -1.02 -35.09 -48.08
N TRP A 123 -0.06 -34.27 -48.54
CA TRP A 123 0.80 -33.49 -47.64
C TRP A 123 0.01 -32.49 -46.80
N ARG A 124 -0.91 -31.71 -47.40
CA ARG A 124 -1.72 -30.70 -46.69
C ARG A 124 -2.64 -31.32 -45.64
N ALA A 125 -3.13 -32.55 -45.86
CA ALA A 125 -3.98 -33.24 -44.88
C ALA A 125 -3.21 -33.68 -43.63
N GLU A 126 -1.95 -34.12 -43.81
CA GLU A 126 -1.10 -34.65 -42.73
C GLU A 126 -0.27 -33.58 -42.01
N HIS A 127 0.20 -32.55 -42.73
CA HIS A 127 1.19 -31.58 -42.25
C HIS A 127 0.60 -30.19 -42.04
N ASP A 128 -0.65 -30.13 -41.59
CA ASP A 128 -1.34 -28.90 -41.23
C ASP A 128 -1.07 -28.48 -39.76
N THR A 129 -0.23 -29.22 -39.04
CA THR A 129 0.22 -28.86 -37.69
C THR A 129 1.13 -27.62 -37.72
N PRO A 130 0.88 -26.63 -36.84
CA PRO A 130 1.75 -25.46 -36.73
C PRO A 130 3.16 -25.88 -36.35
N LEU A 131 4.15 -25.08 -36.76
CA LEU A 131 5.50 -25.21 -36.21
C LEU A 131 5.44 -25.01 -34.68
N PRO A 132 6.41 -25.54 -33.92
CA PRO A 132 6.57 -25.10 -32.53
C PRO A 132 6.63 -23.57 -32.47
N PRO A 133 6.11 -22.94 -31.41
CA PRO A 133 6.13 -21.49 -31.26
C PRO A 133 7.56 -20.96 -31.35
N VAL A 134 7.72 -19.75 -31.89
CA VAL A 134 9.02 -19.08 -31.96
C VAL A 134 9.51 -18.90 -30.52
N PRO A 135 10.74 -19.36 -30.18
CA PRO A 135 11.31 -19.13 -28.86
C PRO A 135 11.44 -17.61 -28.62
N PRO A 136 11.22 -17.12 -27.38
CA PRO A 136 11.42 -15.70 -27.08
C PRO A 136 12.87 -15.28 -27.34
N GLU A 137 13.09 -13.99 -27.61
CA GLU A 137 14.44 -13.46 -27.88
C GLU A 137 15.37 -13.63 -26.68
N GLU A 138 14.81 -13.51 -25.48
CA GLU A 138 15.52 -13.72 -24.21
C GLU A 138 15.00 -14.95 -23.48
N LYS A 139 15.88 -15.54 -22.67
CA LYS A 139 15.55 -16.69 -21.82
C LYS A 139 14.53 -16.26 -20.74
N PRO A 140 13.39 -16.94 -20.61
CA PRO A 140 12.48 -16.74 -19.48
C PRO A 140 13.21 -16.88 -18.14
N TRP A 141 12.82 -16.10 -17.15
CA TRP A 141 13.51 -16.06 -15.85
C TRP A 141 13.41 -17.41 -15.09
N ASP A 142 12.34 -18.15 -15.32
CA ASP A 142 11.98 -19.45 -14.73
C ASP A 142 12.50 -20.67 -15.50
N MET A 143 13.12 -20.48 -16.67
CA MET A 143 13.62 -21.56 -17.52
C MET A 143 15.13 -21.75 -17.40
N GLU A 144 15.60 -23.00 -17.35
CA GLU A 144 17.02 -23.32 -17.31
C GLU A 144 17.71 -23.09 -18.67
N PRO A 145 18.96 -22.56 -18.73
CA PRO A 145 19.65 -22.27 -19.98
C PRO A 145 19.73 -23.44 -20.99
N PRO A 146 20.07 -24.69 -20.59
CA PRO A 146 20.15 -25.80 -21.54
C PRO A 146 18.78 -26.28 -22.04
N GLU A 147 17.68 -25.93 -21.37
CA GLU A 147 16.33 -26.20 -21.86
C GLU A 147 15.92 -25.18 -22.93
N PHE A 148 16.25 -23.91 -22.70
CA PHE A 148 16.05 -22.84 -23.68
C PHE A 148 16.86 -23.05 -24.96
N GLU A 149 18.13 -23.44 -24.86
CA GLU A 149 18.97 -23.79 -26.02
C GLU A 149 18.40 -24.97 -26.83
N LYS A 150 17.86 -26.00 -26.15
CA LYS A 150 17.21 -27.14 -26.82
C LYS A 150 15.94 -26.71 -27.54
N MET A 151 15.15 -25.82 -26.94
CA MET A 151 13.95 -25.26 -27.57
C MET A 151 14.29 -24.47 -28.83
N GLN A 152 15.31 -23.60 -28.75
CA GLN A 152 15.81 -22.84 -29.91
C GLN A 152 16.32 -23.77 -31.02
N ALA A 153 17.20 -24.72 -30.68
CA ALA A 153 17.74 -25.67 -31.66
C ALA A 153 16.65 -26.55 -32.30
N PHE A 154 15.63 -26.95 -31.52
CA PHE A 154 14.50 -27.72 -32.03
C PHE A 154 13.64 -26.90 -33.00
N TYR A 155 13.35 -25.64 -32.65
CA TYR A 155 12.64 -24.71 -33.54
C TYR A 155 13.41 -24.49 -34.85
N GLU A 156 14.70 -24.14 -34.77
CA GLU A 156 15.55 -23.92 -35.94
C GLU A 156 15.63 -25.16 -36.84
N PHE A 157 15.80 -26.34 -36.25
CA PHE A 157 15.83 -27.60 -36.99
C PHE A 157 14.52 -27.84 -37.74
N LYS A 158 13.37 -27.67 -37.06
CA LYS A 158 12.04 -27.87 -37.66
C LYS A 158 11.74 -26.86 -38.75
N SER A 159 12.05 -25.58 -38.52
CA SER A 159 11.89 -24.52 -39.52
C SER A 159 12.76 -24.81 -40.75
N LYS A 160 14.07 -25.08 -40.58
CA LYS A 160 14.98 -25.40 -41.69
C LYS A 160 14.57 -26.64 -42.49
N GLN A 161 14.10 -27.69 -41.81
CA GLN A 161 13.55 -28.89 -42.46
C GLN A 161 12.36 -28.53 -43.35
N ARG A 162 11.44 -27.69 -42.87
CA ARG A 162 10.24 -27.27 -43.59
C ARG A 162 10.57 -26.35 -44.78
N PHE A 163 11.52 -25.43 -44.62
CA PHE A 163 12.02 -24.59 -45.71
C PHE A 163 12.66 -25.40 -46.83
N THR A 164 13.52 -26.36 -46.47
CA THR A 164 14.19 -27.23 -47.43
C THR A 164 13.17 -28.05 -48.22
N PHE A 165 12.19 -28.63 -47.52
CA PHE A 165 11.08 -29.35 -48.15
C PHE A 165 10.34 -28.49 -49.18
N PHE A 166 9.92 -27.27 -48.82
CA PHE A 166 9.20 -26.40 -49.76
C PHE A 166 10.05 -26.01 -50.97
N LYS A 167 11.35 -25.77 -50.79
CA LYS A 167 12.26 -25.48 -51.89
C LYS A 167 12.26 -26.63 -52.90
N GLU A 168 12.42 -27.87 -52.43
CA GLU A 168 12.41 -29.06 -53.29
C GLU A 168 11.06 -29.26 -54.01
N GLN A 169 9.93 -29.02 -53.34
CA GLN A 169 8.61 -29.15 -53.97
C GLN A 169 8.38 -28.07 -55.04
N ILE A 170 8.84 -26.84 -54.81
CA ILE A 170 8.74 -25.75 -55.80
C ILE A 170 9.60 -26.05 -57.02
N GLU A 171 10.81 -26.59 -56.85
CA GLU A 171 11.69 -27.00 -57.97
C GLU A 171 11.08 -28.12 -58.83
N LYS A 172 10.28 -29.01 -58.22
CA LYS A 172 9.56 -30.10 -58.91
C LYS A 172 8.19 -29.68 -59.45
N ALA A 173 7.69 -28.50 -59.10
CA ALA A 173 6.35 -28.07 -59.44
C ALA A 173 6.24 -27.63 -60.91
N THR A 174 5.09 -27.93 -61.52
CA THR A 174 4.76 -27.42 -62.86
C THR A 174 4.19 -26.00 -62.77
N PRO A 175 4.13 -25.22 -63.86
CA PRO A 175 3.49 -23.89 -63.83
C PRO A 175 2.05 -23.91 -63.26
N LEU A 176 1.34 -25.02 -63.40
CA LEU A 176 -0.01 -25.22 -62.87
C LEU A 176 -0.05 -25.43 -61.35
N THR A 177 0.95 -26.11 -60.76
CA THR A 177 0.98 -26.47 -59.33
C THR A 177 1.88 -25.54 -58.49
N MET A 178 2.79 -24.82 -59.13
CA MET A 178 3.78 -23.94 -58.50
C MET A 178 3.16 -22.82 -57.63
N PRO A 179 2.08 -22.13 -58.04
CA PRO A 179 1.48 -21.09 -57.21
C PRO A 179 0.98 -21.60 -55.84
N TYR A 180 0.47 -22.82 -55.75
CA TYR A 180 0.01 -23.41 -54.49
C TYR A 180 1.16 -23.68 -53.51
N TRP A 181 2.27 -24.21 -54.01
CA TRP A 181 3.47 -24.45 -53.20
C TRP A 181 4.13 -23.14 -52.75
N LYS A 182 4.24 -22.15 -53.66
CA LYS A 182 4.79 -20.82 -53.32
C LYS A 182 3.95 -20.10 -52.28
N VAL A 183 2.63 -20.03 -52.45
CA VAL A 183 1.73 -19.40 -51.47
C VAL A 183 1.77 -20.12 -50.12
N ARG A 184 1.85 -21.45 -50.10
CA ARG A 184 1.96 -22.18 -48.83
C ARG A 184 3.32 -21.98 -48.15
N ARG A 185 4.42 -21.90 -48.91
CA ARG A 185 5.73 -21.52 -48.35
C ARG A 185 5.65 -20.13 -47.73
N ALA A 186 5.15 -19.15 -48.49
CA ALA A 186 4.96 -17.78 -48.03
C ALA A 186 4.08 -17.66 -46.78
N ALA A 187 2.99 -18.43 -46.69
CA ALA A 187 2.14 -18.46 -45.50
C ALA A 187 2.87 -19.00 -44.26
N ASN A 188 3.70 -20.04 -44.40
CA ASN A 188 4.52 -20.50 -43.26
C ASN A 188 5.54 -19.44 -42.83
N ILE A 189 6.18 -18.77 -43.78
CA ILE A 189 7.13 -17.69 -43.50
C ILE A 189 6.44 -16.51 -42.79
N PHE A 190 5.21 -16.21 -43.21
CA PHE A 190 4.36 -15.22 -42.55
C PHE A 190 4.03 -15.60 -41.11
N ASP A 191 3.70 -16.88 -40.85
CA ASP A 191 3.44 -17.40 -39.50
C ASP A 191 4.68 -17.31 -38.59
N GLU A 192 5.90 -17.34 -39.15
CA GLU A 192 7.18 -17.11 -38.44
C GLU A 192 7.53 -15.60 -38.29
N ALA A 193 6.60 -14.68 -38.57
CA ALA A 193 6.78 -13.22 -38.54
C ALA A 193 7.86 -12.67 -39.49
N GLN A 194 8.31 -13.44 -40.49
CA GLN A 194 9.28 -13.02 -41.49
C GLN A 194 8.61 -12.36 -42.72
N TYR A 195 7.91 -11.25 -42.48
CA TYR A 195 7.02 -10.63 -43.46
C TYR A 195 7.68 -10.19 -44.77
N ILE A 196 8.95 -9.76 -44.73
CA ILE A 196 9.70 -9.35 -45.93
C ILE A 196 9.94 -10.57 -46.84
N LEU A 197 10.38 -11.68 -46.25
CA LEU A 197 10.67 -12.91 -47.00
C LEU A 197 9.37 -13.53 -47.54
N ALA A 198 8.29 -13.50 -46.77
CA ALA A 198 6.97 -13.93 -47.24
C ALA A 198 6.48 -13.09 -48.43
N ALA A 199 6.68 -11.77 -48.38
CA ALA A 199 6.29 -10.86 -49.45
C ALA A 199 6.99 -11.18 -50.79
N VAL A 200 8.27 -11.58 -50.78
CA VAL A 200 8.99 -11.98 -52.00
C VAL A 200 8.27 -13.10 -52.74
N ASP A 201 7.82 -14.13 -52.02
CA ASP A 201 7.13 -15.27 -52.62
C ASP A 201 5.72 -14.92 -53.11
N PHE A 202 4.99 -14.10 -52.34
CA PHE A 202 3.68 -13.62 -52.77
C PHE A 202 3.78 -12.74 -54.01
N THR A 203 4.73 -11.80 -54.07
CA THR A 203 5.00 -10.97 -55.25
C THR A 203 5.34 -11.83 -56.46
N SER A 204 6.19 -12.85 -56.28
CA SER A 204 6.53 -13.78 -57.36
C SER A 204 5.29 -14.49 -57.93
N VAL A 205 4.31 -14.84 -57.09
CA VAL A 205 3.05 -15.43 -57.57
C VAL A 205 2.22 -14.40 -58.35
N VAL A 206 2.10 -13.18 -57.84
CA VAL A 206 1.31 -12.11 -58.46
C VAL A 206 1.86 -11.72 -59.84
N GLU A 207 3.18 -11.62 -59.97
CA GLU A 207 3.84 -11.20 -61.23
C GLU A 207 3.91 -12.33 -62.25
N SER A 208 4.23 -13.55 -61.81
CA SER A 208 4.45 -14.68 -62.73
C SER A 208 3.17 -15.40 -63.14
N PHE A 209 2.09 -15.26 -62.35
CA PHE A 209 0.84 -16.00 -62.56
C PHE A 209 -0.41 -15.12 -62.37
N PRO A 210 -0.54 -13.98 -63.08
CA PRO A 210 -1.58 -12.98 -62.80
C PRO A 210 -3.03 -13.50 -62.86
N ASP A 211 -3.31 -14.47 -63.74
CA ASP A 211 -4.66 -15.04 -63.94
C ASP A 211 -4.94 -16.28 -63.06
N HIS A 212 -3.98 -16.68 -62.22
CA HIS A 212 -4.13 -17.87 -61.39
C HIS A 212 -4.99 -17.59 -60.14
N PRO A 213 -5.88 -18.50 -59.70
CA PRO A 213 -6.74 -18.27 -58.53
C PRO A 213 -5.98 -17.92 -57.23
N ARG A 214 -4.77 -18.46 -57.05
CA ARG A 214 -3.89 -18.14 -55.90
C ARG A 214 -3.30 -16.72 -55.92
N THR A 215 -3.39 -16.00 -57.03
CA THR A 215 -2.96 -14.59 -57.13
C THR A 215 -3.87 -13.67 -56.33
N GLU A 216 -5.16 -13.99 -56.23
CA GLU A 216 -6.10 -13.33 -55.33
C GLU A 216 -5.60 -13.39 -53.88
N VAL A 217 -5.25 -14.60 -53.41
CA VAL A 217 -4.73 -14.83 -52.05
C VAL A 217 -3.39 -14.12 -51.84
N ALA A 218 -2.49 -14.18 -52.82
CA ALA A 218 -1.18 -13.55 -52.71
C ALA A 218 -1.28 -12.03 -52.60
N ARG A 219 -2.20 -11.39 -53.32
CA ARG A 219 -2.44 -9.92 -53.22
C ARG A 219 -2.94 -9.51 -51.84
N LEU A 220 -3.91 -10.23 -51.28
CA LEU A 220 -4.39 -9.98 -49.92
C LEU A 220 -3.25 -10.14 -48.90
N MET A 221 -2.45 -11.20 -49.04
CA MET A 221 -1.35 -11.47 -48.12
C MET A 221 -0.21 -10.45 -48.23
N LEU A 222 0.03 -9.85 -49.40
CA LEU A 222 1.02 -8.77 -49.55
C LEU A 222 0.68 -7.56 -48.69
N ALA A 223 -0.60 -7.14 -48.69
CA ALA A 223 -1.06 -6.07 -47.82
C ALA A 223 -0.85 -6.45 -46.34
N ARG A 224 -1.20 -7.68 -45.96
CA ARG A 224 -1.00 -8.18 -44.58
C ARG A 224 0.49 -8.27 -44.19
N CYS A 225 1.39 -8.64 -45.10
CA CYS A 225 2.83 -8.60 -44.86
C CYS A 225 3.28 -7.17 -44.54
N LYS A 226 2.76 -6.18 -45.27
CA LYS A 226 3.10 -4.77 -45.02
C LYS A 226 2.57 -4.30 -43.66
N ILE A 227 1.34 -4.66 -43.29
CA ILE A 227 0.80 -4.40 -41.93
C ILE A 227 1.70 -5.06 -40.87
N GLY A 228 2.09 -6.32 -41.07
CA GLY A 228 3.00 -7.04 -40.17
C GLY A 228 4.35 -6.33 -39.99
N GLN A 229 4.95 -5.85 -41.09
CA GLN A 229 6.19 -5.06 -41.05
C GLN A 229 6.03 -3.79 -40.20
N SER A 230 4.91 -3.07 -40.36
CA SER A 230 4.64 -1.85 -39.59
C SER A 230 4.51 -2.13 -38.08
N ARG A 231 3.91 -3.26 -37.69
CA ARG A 231 3.76 -3.67 -36.28
C ARG A 231 5.08 -4.09 -35.65
N VAL A 232 5.95 -4.76 -36.40
CA VAL A 232 7.32 -5.06 -35.93
C VAL A 232 8.08 -3.78 -35.63
N LEU A 233 8.00 -2.77 -36.50
CA LEU A 233 8.66 -1.48 -36.27
C LEU A 233 8.07 -0.72 -35.07
N ARG A 234 6.76 -0.85 -34.82
CA ARG A 234 6.08 -0.24 -33.66
C ARG A 234 6.56 -0.80 -32.31
N HIS A 235 7.03 -2.05 -32.28
CA HIS A 235 7.56 -2.68 -31.07
C HIS A 235 9.09 -2.52 -30.91
N ALA A 236 9.77 -1.86 -31.85
CA ALA A 236 11.21 -1.59 -31.73
C ALA A 236 11.50 -0.44 -30.75
N GLU A 237 12.68 -0.43 -30.13
CA GLU A 237 13.11 0.64 -29.21
C GLU A 237 13.05 2.05 -29.84
N GLU A 238 13.19 2.14 -31.17
CA GLU A 238 13.17 3.37 -31.94
C GLU A 238 11.80 3.69 -32.57
N ALA A 239 10.70 3.11 -32.08
CA ALA A 239 9.37 3.22 -32.69
C ALA A 239 8.94 4.68 -32.97
N ASP A 240 9.17 5.59 -32.01
CA ASP A 240 8.83 7.01 -32.13
C ASP A 240 9.60 7.69 -33.29
N ALA A 241 10.86 7.32 -33.50
CA ALA A 241 11.68 7.86 -34.58
C ALA A 241 11.25 7.34 -35.97
N LYS A 242 10.48 6.24 -36.01
CA LYS A 242 10.00 5.58 -37.24
C LYS A 242 8.51 5.79 -37.48
N ALA A 243 7.86 6.70 -36.77
CA ALA A 243 6.42 6.95 -36.89
C ALA A 243 5.96 7.28 -38.33
N ASP A 244 6.72 8.10 -39.05
CA ASP A 244 6.43 8.45 -40.45
C ASP A 244 6.57 7.24 -41.39
N GLU A 245 7.57 6.39 -41.15
CA GLU A 245 7.79 5.16 -41.90
C GLU A 245 6.64 4.17 -41.65
N ILE A 246 6.23 3.99 -40.39
CA ILE A 246 5.09 3.15 -40.01
C ILE A 246 3.82 3.65 -40.70
N THR A 247 3.57 4.95 -40.69
CA THR A 247 2.39 5.56 -41.34
C THR A 247 2.42 5.32 -42.84
N THR A 248 3.56 5.53 -43.49
CA THR A 248 3.74 5.26 -44.94
C THR A 248 3.47 3.80 -45.27
N MET A 249 3.96 2.86 -44.46
CA MET A 249 3.69 1.43 -44.65
C MET A 249 2.20 1.11 -44.54
N LEU A 250 1.49 1.73 -43.59
CA LEU A 250 0.06 1.54 -43.42
C LEU A 250 -0.75 2.15 -44.59
N ASP A 251 -0.33 3.30 -45.12
CA ASP A 251 -0.93 3.91 -46.33
C ASP A 251 -0.73 3.04 -47.57
N GLU A 252 0.46 2.46 -47.73
CA GLU A 252 0.71 1.49 -48.82
C GLU A 252 -0.16 0.25 -48.68
N ALA A 253 -0.31 -0.29 -47.46
CA ALA A 253 -1.16 -1.44 -47.21
C ALA A 253 -2.65 -1.14 -47.47
N ASP A 254 -3.11 0.05 -47.10
CA ASP A 254 -4.46 0.55 -47.38
C ASP A 254 -4.71 0.59 -48.90
N GLY A 255 -3.80 1.21 -49.64
CA GLY A 255 -3.87 1.28 -51.11
C GLY A 255 -3.89 -0.11 -51.76
N MET A 256 -3.13 -1.07 -51.22
CA MET A 256 -3.15 -2.47 -51.69
C MET A 256 -4.49 -3.16 -51.44
N LEU A 257 -5.13 -2.95 -50.29
CA LEU A 257 -6.44 -3.52 -49.98
C LEU A 257 -7.56 -2.87 -50.80
N THR A 258 -7.51 -1.55 -50.98
CA THR A 258 -8.46 -0.82 -51.82
C THR A 258 -8.35 -1.26 -53.29
N ASP A 259 -7.12 -1.41 -53.83
CA ASP A 259 -6.89 -1.99 -55.17
C ASP A 259 -7.42 -3.43 -55.23
N PHE A 260 -7.16 -4.26 -54.22
CA PHE A 260 -7.67 -5.62 -54.15
C PHE A 260 -9.20 -5.69 -54.24
N MET A 261 -9.92 -4.89 -53.45
CA MET A 261 -11.38 -4.86 -53.47
C MET A 261 -11.94 -4.36 -54.80
N SER A 262 -11.28 -3.39 -55.43
CA SER A 262 -11.69 -2.90 -56.76
C SER A 262 -11.55 -3.95 -57.85
N ARG A 263 -10.49 -4.77 -57.80
CA ARG A 263 -10.21 -5.84 -58.78
C ARG A 263 -11.05 -7.09 -58.54
N TYR A 264 -11.33 -7.41 -57.28
CA TYR A 264 -12.08 -8.61 -56.89
C TYR A 264 -13.32 -8.26 -56.04
N PRO A 265 -14.31 -7.53 -56.60
CA PRO A 265 -15.48 -7.09 -55.82
C PRO A 265 -16.40 -8.23 -55.35
N LYS A 266 -16.24 -9.43 -55.92
CA LYS A 266 -16.94 -10.66 -55.50
C LYS A 266 -16.01 -11.68 -54.85
N SER A 267 -14.85 -11.23 -54.37
CA SER A 267 -13.87 -12.07 -53.67
C SER A 267 -14.50 -12.74 -52.45
N ARG A 268 -14.09 -13.99 -52.18
CA ARG A 268 -14.40 -14.65 -50.91
C ARG A 268 -13.72 -13.98 -49.70
N PHE A 269 -12.74 -13.12 -49.95
CA PHE A 269 -11.99 -12.37 -48.94
C PHE A 269 -12.39 -10.90 -48.87
N ALA A 270 -13.46 -10.46 -49.55
CA ALA A 270 -13.88 -9.06 -49.52
C ALA A 270 -14.15 -8.59 -48.07
N ALA A 271 -14.86 -9.40 -47.29
CA ALA A 271 -15.09 -9.13 -45.86
C ALA A 271 -13.79 -9.14 -45.04
N ASP A 272 -12.82 -9.98 -45.38
CA ASP A 272 -11.52 -10.00 -44.67
C ASP A 272 -10.68 -8.77 -45.02
N ALA A 273 -10.65 -8.34 -46.29
CA ALA A 273 -9.97 -7.13 -46.73
C ALA A 273 -10.53 -5.89 -46.01
N GLU A 274 -11.86 -5.80 -45.91
CA GLU A 274 -12.54 -4.75 -45.12
C GLU A 274 -12.12 -4.78 -43.65
N GLY A 275 -12.05 -5.98 -43.05
CA GLY A 275 -11.57 -6.15 -41.68
C GLY A 275 -10.13 -5.69 -41.47
N TRP A 276 -9.25 -5.89 -42.47
CA TRP A 276 -7.87 -5.41 -42.43
C TRP A 276 -7.74 -3.91 -42.64
N LEU A 277 -8.61 -3.28 -43.44
CA LEU A 277 -8.72 -1.82 -43.51
C LEU A 277 -9.10 -1.23 -42.14
N GLY A 278 -10.06 -1.87 -41.45
CA GLY A 278 -10.39 -1.52 -40.07
C GLY A 278 -9.20 -1.65 -39.11
N ALA A 279 -8.37 -2.69 -39.26
CA ALA A 279 -7.16 -2.86 -38.46
C ALA A 279 -6.09 -1.80 -38.77
N ILE A 280 -5.94 -1.37 -40.03
CA ILE A 280 -5.06 -0.26 -40.41
C ILE A 280 -5.53 1.05 -39.75
N ALA A 281 -6.83 1.35 -39.84
CA ALA A 281 -7.41 2.53 -39.21
C ALA A 281 -7.22 2.53 -37.69
N PHE A 282 -7.42 1.37 -37.04
CA PHE A 282 -7.15 1.21 -35.61
C PHE A 282 -5.66 1.45 -35.28
N ASP A 283 -4.74 0.88 -36.06
CA ASP A 283 -3.30 1.08 -35.86
C ASP A 283 -2.92 2.57 -36.05
N LYS A 284 -3.62 3.32 -36.90
CA LYS A 284 -3.47 4.78 -37.08
C LYS A 284 -4.13 5.62 -35.98
N GLY A 285 -4.88 5.02 -35.06
CA GLY A 285 -5.65 5.74 -34.03
C GLY A 285 -6.98 6.34 -34.53
N LEU A 286 -7.44 5.97 -35.73
CA LEU A 286 -8.69 6.44 -36.33
C LEU A 286 -9.84 5.49 -35.96
N PHE A 287 -10.30 5.56 -34.71
CA PHE A 287 -11.26 4.60 -34.15
C PHE A 287 -12.64 4.65 -34.81
N GLY A 288 -13.13 5.82 -35.20
CA GLY A 288 -14.40 5.97 -35.94
C GLY A 288 -14.37 5.25 -37.29
N THR A 289 -13.33 5.51 -38.09
CA THR A 289 -13.09 4.81 -39.37
C THR A 289 -12.89 3.30 -39.17
N ALA A 290 -12.13 2.88 -38.15
CA ALA A 290 -11.93 1.47 -37.83
C ALA A 290 -13.26 0.75 -37.56
N MET A 291 -14.15 1.38 -36.78
CA MET A 291 -15.49 0.88 -36.52
C MET A 291 -16.30 0.76 -37.81
N GLN A 292 -16.32 1.80 -38.66
CA GLN A 292 -17.08 1.80 -39.91
C GLN A 292 -16.70 0.61 -40.82
N HIS A 293 -15.40 0.31 -40.95
CA HIS A 293 -14.95 -0.88 -41.70
C HIS A 293 -15.44 -2.19 -41.08
N GLN A 294 -15.44 -2.33 -39.75
CA GLN A 294 -15.99 -3.54 -39.10
C GLN A 294 -17.50 -3.67 -39.30
N LEU A 295 -18.24 -2.57 -39.37
CA LEU A 295 -19.68 -2.57 -39.66
C LEU A 295 -19.95 -2.89 -41.15
N ALA A 296 -19.19 -2.29 -42.07
CA ALA A 296 -19.24 -2.63 -43.49
C ALA A 296 -18.93 -4.11 -43.74
N ARG A 297 -18.02 -4.70 -42.95
CA ARG A 297 -17.74 -6.13 -42.98
C ARG A 297 -18.96 -7.00 -42.65
N LEU A 298 -19.81 -6.57 -41.71
CA LEU A 298 -21.09 -7.24 -41.43
C LEU A 298 -22.09 -7.07 -42.57
N ASP A 299 -22.17 -5.89 -43.17
CA ASP A 299 -23.02 -5.61 -44.34
C ASP A 299 -22.62 -6.49 -45.55
N HIS A 300 -21.33 -6.76 -45.71
CA HIS A 300 -20.83 -7.68 -46.73
C HIS A 300 -21.18 -9.14 -46.43
N GLN A 301 -20.96 -9.61 -45.19
CA GLN A 301 -21.18 -11.00 -44.83
C GLN A 301 -21.48 -11.18 -43.32
N ALA A 302 -22.76 -11.33 -42.98
CA ALA A 302 -23.23 -11.58 -41.62
C ALA A 302 -23.21 -13.07 -41.22
N THR A 303 -22.07 -13.74 -41.39
CA THR A 303 -21.89 -15.13 -40.88
C THR A 303 -21.48 -15.15 -39.41
N ARG A 304 -21.59 -16.32 -38.77
CA ARG A 304 -21.31 -16.48 -37.33
C ARG A 304 -19.85 -16.13 -36.98
N GLU A 305 -18.89 -16.53 -37.80
CA GLU A 305 -17.47 -16.26 -37.62
C GLU A 305 -17.12 -14.77 -37.82
N ILE A 306 -17.76 -14.11 -38.78
CA ILE A 306 -17.55 -12.66 -39.01
C ILE A 306 -18.19 -11.89 -37.86
N THR A 307 -19.42 -12.23 -37.45
CA THR A 307 -20.07 -11.61 -36.30
C THR A 307 -19.21 -11.74 -35.03
N ARG A 308 -18.65 -12.93 -34.77
CA ARG A 308 -17.74 -13.16 -33.64
C ARG A 308 -16.53 -12.23 -33.67
N THR A 309 -15.86 -12.14 -34.82
CA THR A 309 -14.64 -11.35 -34.95
C THR A 309 -14.94 -9.85 -34.96
N VAL A 310 -15.98 -9.40 -35.64
CA VAL A 310 -16.43 -7.99 -35.60
C VAL A 310 -16.77 -7.56 -34.19
N LEU A 311 -17.52 -8.36 -33.42
CA LEU A 311 -17.80 -8.00 -32.02
C LEU A 311 -16.53 -7.92 -31.17
N ARG A 312 -15.55 -8.82 -31.38
CA ARG A 312 -14.25 -8.75 -30.71
C ARG A 312 -13.47 -7.48 -31.10
N GLU A 313 -13.41 -7.15 -32.38
CA GLU A 313 -12.70 -5.94 -32.83
C GLU A 313 -13.40 -4.67 -32.34
N CYS A 314 -14.74 -4.60 -32.44
CA CYS A 314 -15.52 -3.49 -31.90
C CYS A 314 -15.36 -3.36 -30.38
N ASP A 315 -15.21 -4.45 -29.64
CA ASP A 315 -14.94 -4.43 -28.20
C ASP A 315 -13.64 -3.66 -27.88
N LEU A 316 -12.57 -3.93 -28.64
CA LEU A 316 -11.28 -3.24 -28.53
C LEU A 316 -11.36 -1.79 -29.03
N ILE A 317 -12.07 -1.55 -30.13
CA ILE A 317 -12.26 -0.21 -30.69
C ILE A 317 -13.00 0.69 -29.69
N PHE A 318 -14.11 0.23 -29.10
CA PHE A 318 -14.87 1.01 -28.13
C PHE A 318 -14.08 1.29 -26.86
N GLU A 319 -13.30 0.33 -26.39
CA GLU A 319 -12.40 0.54 -25.25
C GLU A 319 -11.38 1.65 -25.53
N LYS A 320 -10.71 1.60 -26.70
CA LYS A 320 -9.73 2.62 -27.10
C LYS A 320 -10.35 3.97 -27.42
N LEU A 321 -11.54 3.99 -28.01
CA LEU A 321 -12.31 5.20 -28.24
C LEU A 321 -12.56 5.91 -26.91
N LEU A 322 -13.14 5.22 -25.91
CA LEU A 322 -13.42 5.81 -24.59
C LEU A 322 -12.14 6.21 -23.84
N GLU A 323 -11.04 5.47 -24.00
CA GLU A 323 -9.73 5.86 -23.47
C GLU A 323 -9.22 7.17 -24.07
N SER A 324 -9.28 7.31 -25.39
CA SER A 324 -8.75 8.48 -26.10
C SER A 324 -9.48 9.78 -25.72
N GLN A 325 -10.78 9.69 -25.45
CA GLN A 325 -11.59 10.83 -25.05
C GLN A 325 -11.29 11.34 -23.63
N SER A 326 -10.44 10.63 -22.86
CA SER A 326 -10.02 11.08 -21.53
C SER A 326 -9.10 12.31 -21.52
N ALA A 327 -8.57 12.72 -22.68
CA ALA A 327 -7.62 13.82 -22.85
C ALA A 327 -8.13 15.01 -23.71
N ASN A 328 -9.29 14.90 -24.35
CA ASN A 328 -9.79 15.88 -25.33
C ASN A 328 -10.80 16.89 -24.73
N PRO A 329 -10.86 18.14 -25.22
CA PRO A 329 -11.92 19.10 -24.87
C PRO A 329 -13.29 18.71 -25.46
N VAL A 330 -14.37 19.16 -24.82
CA VAL A 330 -15.78 18.74 -25.04
C VAL A 330 -16.33 18.95 -26.46
N ASP A 331 -15.82 19.94 -27.19
CA ASP A 331 -16.51 20.47 -28.37
C ASP A 331 -16.19 19.75 -29.69
N GLU A 332 -15.33 18.72 -29.69
CA GLU A 332 -14.86 18.02 -30.91
C GLU A 332 -15.42 16.59 -31.10
N TRP A 333 -16.19 16.07 -30.13
CA TRP A 333 -16.49 14.65 -29.84
C TRP A 333 -17.45 13.82 -30.72
N LEU A 334 -17.88 14.29 -31.90
CA LEU A 334 -18.86 13.55 -32.72
C LEU A 334 -18.60 13.52 -34.23
N ASP A 335 -17.35 13.63 -34.70
CA ASP A 335 -17.11 13.43 -36.12
C ASP A 335 -17.41 11.96 -36.52
N PRO A 336 -18.36 11.66 -37.44
CA PRO A 336 -18.65 10.29 -37.84
C PRO A 336 -17.47 9.59 -38.54
N GLN A 337 -16.56 10.35 -39.15
CA GLN A 337 -15.37 9.83 -39.83
C GLN A 337 -14.20 9.67 -38.86
N GLU A 338 -14.07 10.55 -37.88
CA GLU A 338 -12.91 10.56 -36.97
C GLU A 338 -13.19 9.85 -35.62
N GLU A 339 -14.43 9.84 -35.12
CA GLU A 339 -14.74 9.47 -33.73
C GLU A 339 -15.89 8.46 -33.52
N PHE A 340 -17.16 8.79 -33.84
CA PHE A 340 -18.29 7.89 -33.58
C PHE A 340 -19.50 8.06 -34.53
N ASP A 341 -19.77 7.02 -35.34
CA ASP A 341 -20.92 6.95 -36.25
C ASP A 341 -22.13 6.20 -35.62
N ALA A 342 -22.98 6.97 -34.93
CA ALA A 342 -24.19 6.44 -34.30
C ALA A 342 -25.18 5.78 -35.29
N ALA A 343 -25.25 6.29 -36.52
CA ALA A 343 -26.18 5.79 -37.53
C ALA A 343 -25.73 4.43 -38.07
N ALA A 344 -24.42 4.23 -38.26
CA ALA A 344 -23.87 2.92 -38.62
C ALA A 344 -24.06 1.91 -37.48
N VAL A 345 -23.77 2.29 -36.23
CA VAL A 345 -23.95 1.40 -35.07
C VAL A 345 -25.42 0.99 -34.89
N ALA A 346 -26.37 1.92 -35.07
CA ALA A 346 -27.81 1.65 -34.94
C ALA A 346 -28.33 0.58 -35.94
N LYS A 347 -27.68 0.41 -37.10
CA LYS A 347 -28.05 -0.64 -38.07
C LYS A 347 -27.74 -2.05 -37.58
N HIS A 348 -26.82 -2.21 -36.63
CA HIS A 348 -26.36 -3.50 -36.13
C HIS A 348 -26.68 -3.68 -34.63
N PRO A 349 -27.81 -4.33 -34.29
CA PRO A 349 -28.28 -4.40 -32.90
C PRO A 349 -27.30 -4.99 -31.88
N LEU A 350 -26.48 -5.97 -32.27
CA LEU A 350 -25.48 -6.57 -31.38
C LEU A 350 -24.30 -5.62 -31.10
N VAL A 351 -23.91 -4.80 -32.08
CA VAL A 351 -22.85 -3.81 -31.90
C VAL A 351 -23.37 -2.64 -31.07
N ALA A 352 -24.62 -2.20 -31.30
CA ALA A 352 -25.28 -1.21 -30.45
C ALA A 352 -25.39 -1.68 -28.99
N ARG A 353 -25.77 -2.94 -28.75
CA ARG A 353 -25.75 -3.54 -27.41
C ARG A 353 -24.36 -3.49 -26.79
N LEU A 354 -23.32 -3.90 -27.54
CA LEU A 354 -21.94 -3.90 -27.06
C LEU A 354 -21.48 -2.49 -26.68
N PHE A 355 -21.73 -1.49 -27.52
CA PHE A 355 -21.37 -0.09 -27.24
C PHE A 355 -22.00 0.41 -25.94
N VAL A 356 -23.31 0.17 -25.75
CA VAL A 356 -24.00 0.58 -24.52
C VAL A 356 -23.39 -0.10 -23.28
N GLN A 357 -22.98 -1.36 -23.37
CA GLN A 357 -22.29 -2.03 -22.25
C GLN A 357 -20.97 -1.36 -21.87
N HIS A 358 -20.20 -0.86 -22.85
CA HIS A 358 -19.00 -0.04 -22.59
C HIS A 358 -19.35 1.32 -21.97
N CYS A 359 -20.45 1.94 -22.38
CA CYS A 359 -20.88 3.23 -21.84
C CYS A 359 -21.37 3.16 -20.38
N ILE A 360 -21.94 2.02 -19.95
CA ILE A 360 -22.43 1.84 -18.57
C ILE A 360 -21.29 1.94 -17.55
N ASP A 361 -20.18 1.23 -17.80
CA ASP A 361 -18.97 1.28 -17.00
C ASP A 361 -17.79 0.82 -17.89
N PRO A 362 -16.99 1.76 -18.41
CA PRO A 362 -15.89 1.45 -19.31
C PRO A 362 -14.80 0.55 -18.70
N ALA A 363 -14.77 0.43 -17.37
CA ALA A 363 -13.78 -0.35 -16.63
C ALA A 363 -14.36 -1.65 -16.03
N ALA A 364 -15.61 -2.03 -16.32
CA ALA A 364 -16.30 -3.16 -15.67
C ALA A 364 -15.60 -4.52 -15.83
N HIS A 365 -14.80 -4.66 -16.89
CA HIS A 365 -14.10 -5.89 -17.28
C HIS A 365 -12.62 -5.86 -16.91
N ILE A 366 -12.13 -4.71 -16.44
CA ILE A 366 -10.72 -4.54 -16.12
C ILE A 366 -10.50 -5.11 -14.72
N SER A 367 -9.62 -6.10 -14.60
CA SER A 367 -9.09 -6.47 -13.30
C SER A 367 -8.33 -5.25 -12.77
N LEU A 368 -8.85 -4.65 -11.71
CA LEU A 368 -8.18 -3.53 -11.06
C LEU A 368 -6.74 -3.96 -10.73
N PRO A 369 -5.74 -3.06 -10.88
CA PRO A 369 -4.33 -3.41 -10.69
C PRO A 369 -4.08 -3.78 -9.21
N MET A 370 -4.37 -5.04 -8.86
CA MET A 370 -4.18 -5.59 -7.51
C MET A 370 -2.70 -5.83 -7.19
N TRP A 371 -1.87 -5.98 -8.21
CA TRP A 371 -0.45 -6.34 -8.10
C TRP A 371 0.44 -5.16 -7.64
N TRP A 372 -0.13 -3.96 -7.55
CA TRP A 372 0.49 -2.76 -6.95
C TRP A 372 -0.22 -2.27 -5.68
N ASP A 373 -1.26 -2.98 -5.22
CA ASP A 373 -2.03 -2.57 -4.02
C ASP A 373 -1.25 -2.81 -2.71
N ASP A 374 -0.14 -3.55 -2.78
CA ASP A 374 0.83 -3.66 -1.68
C ASP A 374 1.79 -2.46 -1.58
N SER A 375 1.68 -1.48 -2.49
CA SER A 375 2.49 -0.26 -2.47
C SER A 375 1.69 0.96 -1.98
N GLU A 376 2.45 1.90 -1.41
CA GLU A 376 2.12 3.13 -0.65
C GLU A 376 0.96 4.02 -1.19
N SER A 377 0.41 3.75 -2.38
CA SER A 377 -0.56 4.59 -3.11
C SER A 377 -1.70 3.83 -3.83
N GLY A 378 -1.80 2.51 -3.67
CA GLY A 378 -2.69 1.63 -4.45
C GLY A 378 -4.16 2.08 -4.53
N GLY A 379 -4.75 2.47 -3.39
CA GLY A 379 -6.12 3.00 -3.35
C GLY A 379 -6.30 4.32 -4.11
N ARG A 380 -5.32 5.23 -4.07
CA ARG A 380 -5.39 6.51 -4.82
C ARG A 380 -5.17 6.30 -6.31
N ALA A 381 -4.18 5.49 -6.68
CA ALA A 381 -3.93 5.12 -8.07
C ALA A 381 -5.15 4.43 -8.70
N THR A 382 -5.81 3.55 -7.95
CA THR A 382 -7.07 2.91 -8.36
C THR A 382 -8.17 3.94 -8.57
N ILE A 383 -8.34 4.90 -7.67
CA ILE A 383 -9.35 5.96 -7.84
C ILE A 383 -9.02 6.87 -9.03
N ASP A 384 -7.77 7.28 -9.20
CA ASP A 384 -7.36 8.12 -10.33
C ASP A 384 -7.49 7.38 -11.67
N PHE A 385 -7.23 6.07 -11.68
CA PHE A 385 -7.55 5.20 -12.80
C PHE A 385 -9.06 5.19 -13.09
N LEU A 386 -9.90 4.91 -12.08
CA LEU A 386 -11.35 4.85 -12.26
C LEU A 386 -11.94 6.20 -12.67
N LYS A 387 -11.46 7.32 -12.12
CA LYS A 387 -11.87 8.66 -12.53
C LYS A 387 -11.54 8.91 -14.00
N ARG A 388 -10.32 8.59 -14.43
CA ARG A 388 -9.91 8.71 -15.84
C ARG A 388 -10.76 7.83 -16.77
N ARG A 389 -11.13 6.62 -16.33
CA ARG A 389 -11.90 5.67 -17.16
C ARG A 389 -13.40 5.88 -17.17
N ILE A 390 -13.98 6.42 -16.10
CA ILE A 390 -15.44 6.51 -15.93
C ILE A 390 -15.92 7.96 -16.00
N LEU A 391 -15.25 8.87 -15.28
CA LEU A 391 -15.73 10.25 -15.15
C LEU A 391 -15.30 11.12 -16.33
N ASN A 392 -14.05 10.99 -16.80
CA ASN A 392 -13.55 11.80 -17.91
C ASN A 392 -14.32 11.61 -19.22
N PRO A 393 -14.61 10.37 -19.70
CA PRO A 393 -15.35 10.18 -20.94
C PRO A 393 -16.86 10.39 -20.80
N LYS A 394 -17.37 10.67 -19.59
CA LYS A 394 -18.82 10.78 -19.32
C LYS A 394 -19.55 11.74 -20.27
N PRO A 395 -19.00 12.93 -20.58
CA PRO A 395 -19.67 13.84 -21.51
C PRO A 395 -19.74 13.31 -22.96
N PHE A 396 -18.69 12.63 -23.46
CA PHE A 396 -18.74 11.91 -24.75
C PHE A 396 -19.80 10.78 -24.69
N VAL A 397 -19.81 9.98 -23.63
CA VAL A 397 -20.77 8.88 -23.43
C VAL A 397 -22.22 9.37 -23.50
N SER A 398 -22.54 10.45 -22.78
CA SER A 398 -23.85 11.10 -22.79
C SER A 398 -24.29 11.48 -24.20
N LEU A 399 -23.42 12.19 -24.92
CA LEU A 399 -23.68 12.64 -26.27
C LEU A 399 -23.82 11.47 -27.27
N ALA A 400 -22.93 10.48 -27.23
CA ALA A 400 -22.95 9.31 -28.10
C ALA A 400 -24.19 8.42 -27.87
N LEU A 401 -24.60 8.21 -26.62
CA LEU A 401 -25.83 7.48 -26.27
C LEU A 401 -27.08 8.22 -26.75
N THR A 402 -27.09 9.55 -26.65
CA THR A 402 -28.19 10.39 -27.14
C THR A 402 -28.35 10.28 -28.66
N GLU A 403 -27.27 10.39 -29.42
CA GLU A 403 -27.32 10.24 -30.89
C GLU A 403 -27.69 8.81 -31.31
N LEU A 404 -27.12 7.79 -30.64
CA LEU A 404 -27.50 6.39 -30.88
C LEU A 404 -28.99 6.16 -30.61
N GLY A 405 -29.52 6.73 -29.52
CA GLY A 405 -30.94 6.66 -29.20
C GLY A 405 -31.84 7.27 -30.28
N LYS A 406 -31.46 8.43 -30.84
CA LYS A 406 -32.18 9.07 -31.96
C LYS A 406 -32.21 8.15 -33.19
N GLU A 407 -31.08 7.54 -33.55
CA GLU A 407 -30.98 6.65 -34.71
C GLU A 407 -31.74 5.32 -34.53
N LEU A 408 -31.74 4.76 -33.31
CA LEU A 408 -32.52 3.56 -32.97
C LEU A 408 -34.04 3.79 -33.09
N VAL A 409 -34.52 5.00 -32.78
CA VAL A 409 -35.93 5.36 -32.96
C VAL A 409 -36.29 5.56 -34.43
N LYS A 410 -35.37 6.10 -35.25
CA LYS A 410 -35.59 6.28 -36.70
C LYS A 410 -35.70 4.95 -37.45
N THR A 411 -34.92 3.96 -37.04
CA THR A 411 -34.79 2.66 -37.75
C THR A 411 -35.97 1.72 -37.55
N LYS A 412 -36.80 1.90 -36.50
CA LYS A 412 -37.95 1.02 -36.20
C LYS A 412 -39.23 1.81 -35.90
N SER A 413 -40.34 1.46 -36.56
CA SER A 413 -41.66 2.08 -36.33
C SER A 413 -42.23 1.81 -34.92
N LYS A 414 -41.79 0.71 -34.28
CA LYS A 414 -42.06 0.40 -32.86
C LYS A 414 -40.80 -0.24 -32.24
N PRO A 415 -40.24 0.31 -31.14
CA PRO A 415 -39.08 -0.27 -30.46
C PRO A 415 -39.37 -1.68 -29.90
N ASP A 416 -38.43 -2.61 -30.05
CA ASP A 416 -38.47 -3.92 -29.38
C ASP A 416 -37.87 -3.84 -27.96
N ALA A 417 -37.95 -4.93 -27.19
CA ALA A 417 -37.51 -4.94 -25.79
C ALA A 417 -36.02 -4.62 -25.61
N THR A 418 -35.17 -5.06 -26.55
CA THR A 418 -33.75 -4.73 -26.56
C THR A 418 -33.54 -3.24 -26.81
N THR A 419 -34.21 -2.68 -27.83
CA THR A 419 -34.12 -1.25 -28.16
C THR A 419 -34.58 -0.39 -26.98
N LEU A 420 -35.69 -0.75 -26.32
CA LEU A 420 -36.17 -0.07 -25.12
C LEU A 420 -35.18 -0.14 -23.96
N THR A 421 -34.48 -1.26 -23.79
CA THR A 421 -33.44 -1.40 -22.76
C THR A 421 -32.24 -0.50 -23.05
N LEU A 422 -31.80 -0.40 -24.30
CA LEU A 422 -30.71 0.51 -24.71
C LEU A 422 -31.12 1.98 -24.52
N LEU A 423 -32.34 2.34 -24.90
CA LEU A 423 -32.88 3.69 -24.68
C LEU A 423 -33.01 4.02 -23.19
N ALA A 424 -33.36 3.04 -22.35
CA ALA A 424 -33.40 3.23 -20.91
C ALA A 424 -31.99 3.48 -20.33
N TRP A 425 -30.97 2.75 -20.80
CA TRP A 425 -29.58 3.05 -20.42
C TRP A 425 -29.14 4.45 -20.85
N ALA A 426 -29.48 4.87 -22.08
CA ALA A 426 -29.22 6.22 -22.54
C ALA A 426 -29.90 7.28 -21.64
N ALA A 427 -31.20 7.12 -21.36
CA ALA A 427 -31.93 8.10 -20.56
C ALA A 427 -31.43 8.19 -19.10
N THR A 428 -31.04 7.06 -18.50
CA THR A 428 -30.53 7.06 -17.12
C THR A 428 -29.14 7.67 -17.00
N GLU A 429 -28.29 7.60 -18.03
CA GLU A 429 -26.98 8.26 -18.02
C GLU A 429 -27.09 9.78 -18.22
N GLU A 430 -28.16 10.26 -18.87
CA GLU A 430 -28.56 11.69 -18.92
C GLU A 430 -29.20 12.20 -17.61
N GLY A 431 -29.46 11.30 -16.64
CA GLY A 431 -30.14 11.63 -15.38
C GLY A 431 -31.67 11.58 -15.45
N GLU A 432 -32.26 11.23 -16.60
CA GLU A 432 -33.71 11.11 -16.81
C GLU A 432 -34.24 9.73 -16.35
N HIS A 433 -34.03 9.40 -15.07
CA HIS A 433 -34.28 8.07 -14.52
C HIS A 433 -35.76 7.63 -14.59
N GLU A 434 -36.71 8.55 -14.43
CA GLU A 434 -38.16 8.25 -14.54
C GLU A 434 -38.55 7.89 -15.98
N GLN A 435 -38.01 8.61 -16.97
CA GLN A 435 -38.22 8.28 -18.38
C GLN A 435 -37.60 6.92 -18.72
N ALA A 436 -36.41 6.65 -18.19
CA ALA A 436 -35.72 5.37 -18.30
C ALA A 436 -36.59 4.21 -17.79
N LEU A 437 -37.22 4.38 -16.63
CA LEU A 437 -38.12 3.37 -16.06
C LEU A 437 -39.40 3.20 -16.90
N ALA A 438 -39.99 4.30 -17.38
CA ALA A 438 -41.17 4.27 -18.24
C ALA A 438 -40.91 3.59 -19.60
N LEU A 439 -39.67 3.65 -20.13
CA LEU A 439 -39.26 2.90 -21.31
C LEU A 439 -39.23 1.39 -21.03
N LEU A 440 -38.75 0.98 -19.85
CA LEU A 440 -38.74 -0.42 -19.43
C LEU A 440 -40.14 -0.95 -19.09
N ASP A 441 -41.05 -0.12 -18.60
CA ASP A 441 -42.44 -0.53 -18.31
C ASP A 441 -43.26 -0.81 -19.59
N GLN A 442 -42.76 -0.42 -20.77
CA GLN A 442 -43.36 -0.78 -22.06
C GLN A 442 -43.07 -2.24 -22.46
N THR A 443 -42.13 -2.91 -21.79
CA THR A 443 -41.87 -4.35 -21.95
C THR A 443 -42.53 -5.15 -20.84
N ALA A 444 -42.75 -6.45 -21.05
CA ALA A 444 -43.20 -7.30 -19.97
C ALA A 444 -42.10 -7.39 -18.88
N PRO A 445 -42.44 -7.34 -17.58
CA PRO A 445 -41.48 -7.34 -16.48
C PRO A 445 -40.82 -8.71 -16.27
N SER A 446 -40.05 -9.18 -17.25
CA SER A 446 -39.17 -10.37 -17.22
C SER A 446 -38.51 -10.67 -18.58
N THR A 447 -38.38 -9.71 -19.50
CA THR A 447 -38.01 -10.03 -20.90
C THR A 447 -36.56 -10.48 -21.11
N SER A 448 -35.60 -9.98 -20.32
CA SER A 448 -34.19 -10.37 -20.40
C SER A 448 -33.44 -10.02 -19.11
N ASP A 449 -32.27 -10.61 -18.91
CA ASP A 449 -31.37 -10.28 -17.81
C ASP A 449 -30.87 -8.83 -17.88
N GLU A 450 -30.53 -8.32 -19.07
CA GLU A 450 -30.14 -6.92 -19.30
C GLU A 450 -31.25 -5.94 -18.91
N SER A 451 -32.51 -6.26 -19.22
CA SER A 451 -33.67 -5.42 -18.89
C SER A 451 -33.94 -5.40 -17.38
N LEU A 452 -33.85 -6.57 -16.72
CA LEU A 452 -33.96 -6.65 -15.26
C LEU A 452 -32.80 -5.93 -14.58
N HIS A 453 -31.58 -6.07 -15.07
CA HIS A 453 -30.42 -5.37 -14.56
C HIS A 453 -30.62 -3.84 -14.67
N ALA A 454 -30.93 -3.33 -15.87
CA ALA A 454 -31.23 -1.92 -16.09
C ALA A 454 -32.31 -1.41 -15.15
N ARG A 455 -33.44 -2.13 -15.04
CA ARG A 455 -34.54 -1.79 -14.14
C ARG A 455 -34.08 -1.67 -12.69
N SER A 456 -33.30 -2.64 -12.23
CA SER A 456 -32.82 -2.68 -10.85
C SER A 456 -31.91 -1.48 -10.52
N ILE A 457 -31.01 -1.13 -11.44
CA ILE A 457 -30.12 0.03 -11.30
C ILE A 457 -30.89 1.35 -11.33
N ILE A 458 -31.82 1.50 -12.28
CA ILE A 458 -32.65 2.71 -12.41
C ILE A 458 -33.51 2.92 -11.16
N LEU A 459 -34.15 1.87 -10.65
CA LEU A 459 -34.92 1.93 -9.39
C LEU A 459 -34.04 2.31 -8.21
N GLN A 460 -32.81 1.80 -8.15
CA GLN A 460 -31.84 2.18 -7.12
C GLN A 460 -31.43 3.66 -7.22
N ARG A 461 -31.18 4.19 -8.44
CA ARG A 461 -30.88 5.61 -8.68
C ARG A 461 -32.05 6.54 -8.33
N LEU A 462 -33.29 6.08 -8.53
CA LEU A 462 -34.52 6.77 -8.11
C LEU A 462 -34.78 6.73 -6.60
N GLY A 463 -33.97 6.00 -5.81
CA GLY A 463 -34.22 5.79 -4.38
C GLY A 463 -35.37 4.83 -4.06
N ARG A 464 -35.93 4.14 -5.07
CA ARG A 464 -37.00 3.13 -4.93
C ARG A 464 -36.40 1.78 -4.52
N HIS A 465 -35.71 1.76 -3.39
CA HIS A 465 -34.84 0.65 -2.97
C HIS A 465 -35.56 -0.69 -2.79
N GLN A 466 -36.81 -0.70 -2.29
CA GLN A 466 -37.56 -1.96 -2.12
C GLN A 466 -37.88 -2.62 -3.46
N GLU A 467 -38.23 -1.83 -4.46
CA GLU A 467 -38.51 -2.33 -5.81
C GLU A 467 -37.22 -2.75 -6.52
N ALA A 468 -36.13 -2.03 -6.29
CA ALA A 468 -34.81 -2.43 -6.76
C ALA A 468 -34.40 -3.81 -6.22
N LEU A 469 -34.62 -4.07 -4.93
CA LEU A 469 -34.37 -5.38 -4.32
C LEU A 469 -35.19 -6.50 -4.97
N ALA A 470 -36.48 -6.28 -5.20
CA ALA A 470 -37.33 -7.25 -5.89
C ALA A 470 -36.83 -7.54 -7.32
N ALA A 471 -36.35 -6.52 -8.03
CA ALA A 471 -35.77 -6.67 -9.36
C ALA A 471 -34.42 -7.41 -9.34
N PHE A 472 -33.55 -7.13 -8.35
CA PHE A 472 -32.31 -7.89 -8.15
C PHE A 472 -32.57 -9.36 -7.83
N ASP A 473 -33.56 -9.66 -6.98
CA ASP A 473 -33.95 -11.05 -6.67
C ASP A 473 -34.50 -11.77 -7.90
N ALA A 474 -35.29 -11.09 -8.72
CA ALA A 474 -35.77 -11.63 -9.99
C ALA A 474 -34.60 -11.93 -10.95
N LEU A 475 -33.59 -11.05 -11.03
CA LEU A 475 -32.40 -11.26 -11.85
C LEU A 475 -31.59 -12.48 -11.38
N SER A 476 -31.26 -12.56 -10.09
CA SER A 476 -30.53 -13.72 -9.52
C SER A 476 -31.28 -15.03 -9.71
N LYS A 477 -32.61 -15.03 -9.55
CA LYS A 477 -33.44 -16.23 -9.64
C LYS A 477 -33.63 -16.71 -11.09
N ASN A 478 -33.90 -15.79 -12.00
CA ASN A 478 -34.25 -16.13 -13.38
C ASN A 478 -33.01 -16.34 -14.26
N TYR A 479 -31.88 -15.71 -13.91
CA TYR A 479 -30.64 -15.73 -14.70
C TYR A 479 -29.40 -15.95 -13.83
N PRO A 480 -29.31 -17.07 -13.08
CA PRO A 480 -28.23 -17.31 -12.12
C PRO A 480 -26.83 -17.45 -12.76
N GLN A 481 -26.76 -17.70 -14.08
CA GLN A 481 -25.51 -17.81 -14.83
C GLN A 481 -25.13 -16.52 -15.57
N SER A 482 -25.94 -15.46 -15.47
CA SER A 482 -25.63 -14.18 -16.11
C SER A 482 -24.46 -13.51 -15.37
N PRO A 483 -23.45 -12.95 -16.07
CA PRO A 483 -22.37 -12.21 -15.41
C PRO A 483 -22.87 -10.97 -14.66
N LEU A 484 -24.08 -10.49 -14.98
CA LEU A 484 -24.72 -9.36 -14.33
C LEU A 484 -25.11 -9.64 -12.87
N VAL A 485 -25.03 -10.90 -12.40
CA VAL A 485 -25.32 -11.24 -11.01
C VAL A 485 -24.14 -10.98 -10.05
N ASN A 486 -22.93 -10.82 -10.58
CA ASN A 486 -21.69 -10.80 -9.78
C ASN A 486 -21.61 -9.61 -8.79
N ASP A 487 -22.19 -8.47 -9.16
CA ASP A 487 -22.19 -7.23 -8.36
C ASP A 487 -23.44 -7.09 -7.46
N LEU A 488 -24.39 -8.03 -7.57
CA LEU A 488 -25.64 -7.91 -6.83
C LEU A 488 -25.49 -7.89 -5.31
N PRO A 489 -24.58 -8.63 -4.66
CA PRO A 489 -24.46 -8.56 -3.19
C PRO A 489 -24.13 -7.15 -2.70
N TYR A 490 -23.20 -6.44 -3.36
CA TYR A 490 -22.88 -5.05 -3.02
C TYR A 490 -24.09 -4.12 -3.20
N ARG A 491 -24.81 -4.24 -4.33
CA ARG A 491 -26.00 -3.41 -4.61
C ARG A 491 -27.20 -3.69 -3.71
N LYS A 492 -27.44 -4.96 -3.41
CA LYS A 492 -28.48 -5.37 -2.46
C LYS A 492 -28.14 -4.81 -1.09
N SER A 493 -26.88 -4.92 -0.66
CA SER A 493 -26.41 -4.33 0.59
C SER A 493 -26.70 -2.83 0.68
N LEU A 494 -26.37 -2.06 -0.37
CA LEU A 494 -26.68 -0.63 -0.43
C LEU A 494 -28.19 -0.35 -0.32
N SER A 495 -29.02 -1.10 -1.05
CA SER A 495 -30.47 -0.89 -1.05
C SER A 495 -31.11 -1.28 0.28
N LEU A 496 -30.68 -2.40 0.88
CA LEU A 496 -31.12 -2.86 2.21
C LEU A 496 -30.75 -1.85 3.30
N PHE A 497 -29.55 -1.25 3.22
CA PHE A 497 -29.17 -0.18 4.13
C PHE A 497 -30.12 1.02 4.01
N LYS A 498 -30.43 1.46 2.78
CA LYS A 498 -31.33 2.59 2.54
C LYS A 498 -32.79 2.32 2.90
N THR A 499 -33.23 1.06 3.01
CA THR A 499 -34.55 0.68 3.54
C THR A 499 -34.57 0.49 5.06
N GLY A 500 -33.43 0.69 5.74
CA GLY A 500 -33.30 0.51 7.20
C GLY A 500 -33.04 -0.93 7.65
N GLU A 501 -32.83 -1.85 6.71
CA GLU A 501 -32.55 -3.27 6.96
C GLU A 501 -31.04 -3.54 6.97
N SER A 502 -30.28 -2.75 7.72
CA SER A 502 -28.82 -2.81 7.69
C SER A 502 -28.24 -4.15 8.18
N GLY A 503 -28.98 -4.92 8.98
CA GLY A 503 -28.57 -6.28 9.37
C GLY A 503 -28.52 -7.21 8.16
N LYS A 504 -29.49 -7.13 7.26
CA LYS A 504 -29.47 -7.86 5.98
C LYS A 504 -28.40 -7.31 5.04
N ALA A 505 -28.16 -6.00 5.05
CA ALA A 505 -27.09 -5.40 4.27
C ALA A 505 -25.70 -5.94 4.67
N ILE A 506 -25.48 -6.14 5.97
CA ILE A 506 -24.27 -6.76 6.52
C ILE A 506 -24.13 -8.20 6.01
N ILE A 507 -25.21 -9.00 6.03
CA ILE A 507 -25.19 -10.39 5.55
C ILE A 507 -24.77 -10.49 4.07
N GLU A 508 -25.22 -9.58 3.21
CA GLU A 508 -24.87 -9.58 1.78
C GLU A 508 -23.41 -9.23 1.52
N ILE A 509 -22.82 -8.29 2.27
CA ILE A 509 -21.44 -7.81 2.03
C ILE A 509 -20.38 -8.69 2.70
N LEU A 510 -20.71 -9.34 3.81
CA LEU A 510 -19.76 -10.10 4.63
C LEU A 510 -18.98 -11.16 3.84
N PRO A 511 -19.62 -11.99 2.99
CA PRO A 511 -18.92 -12.99 2.18
C PRO A 511 -17.99 -12.40 1.12
N LEU A 512 -18.22 -11.15 0.68
CA LEU A 512 -17.33 -10.46 -0.26
C LEU A 512 -16.03 -9.99 0.40
N VAL A 513 -16.06 -9.69 1.70
CA VAL A 513 -14.88 -9.26 2.48
C VAL A 513 -14.17 -10.45 3.12
N TYR A 514 -14.93 -11.39 3.68
CA TYR A 514 -14.42 -12.56 4.38
C TYR A 514 -14.94 -13.84 3.70
N PRO A 515 -14.37 -14.27 2.57
CA PRO A 515 -14.85 -15.43 1.84
C PRO A 515 -14.68 -16.73 2.64
N ASN A 516 -15.64 -17.64 2.51
CA ASN A 516 -15.74 -18.87 3.30
C ASN A 516 -14.64 -19.92 3.00
N ALA A 517 -13.86 -19.73 1.95
CA ALA A 517 -12.76 -20.61 1.55
C ALA A 517 -11.52 -19.78 1.18
N LYS A 518 -10.33 -20.19 1.65
CA LYS A 518 -9.08 -19.72 1.02
C LYS A 518 -9.15 -20.15 -0.46
N PRO A 519 -8.83 -19.26 -1.43
CA PRO A 519 -8.57 -19.71 -2.79
C PRO A 519 -7.53 -20.82 -2.69
N THR A 520 -7.84 -22.00 -3.20
CA THR A 520 -6.86 -23.09 -3.27
C THR A 520 -5.66 -22.60 -4.06
N ASP A 521 -4.43 -22.83 -3.57
CA ASP A 521 -3.15 -22.48 -4.20
C ASP A 521 -3.01 -22.97 -5.67
N ALA A 522 -3.95 -23.79 -6.15
CA ALA A 522 -4.12 -24.13 -7.56
C ALA A 522 -4.50 -22.95 -8.49
N ALA A 523 -4.79 -21.76 -7.94
CA ALA A 523 -5.05 -20.55 -8.72
C ALA A 523 -3.76 -19.78 -9.10
N GLU A 524 -2.60 -20.12 -8.52
CA GLU A 524 -1.27 -19.57 -8.91
C GLU A 524 -0.66 -20.32 -10.11
N SER A 525 -1.50 -20.80 -11.02
CA SER A 525 -1.06 -21.25 -12.33
C SER A 525 -1.34 -20.10 -13.30
N ASP A 526 -0.33 -19.64 -14.05
CA ASP A 526 -0.46 -18.65 -15.14
C ASP A 526 -1.49 -19.05 -16.23
N ALA A 527 -2.12 -20.22 -16.11
CA ALA A 527 -3.19 -20.74 -16.96
C ALA A 527 -4.55 -20.89 -16.22
N ALA A 528 -4.76 -20.27 -15.06
CA ALA A 528 -6.09 -20.22 -14.44
C ALA A 528 -7.02 -19.35 -15.32
N PRO A 529 -8.24 -19.79 -15.66
CA PRO A 529 -9.19 -18.95 -16.38
C PRO A 529 -9.46 -17.70 -15.53
N ASP A 530 -9.32 -16.52 -16.13
CA ASP A 530 -9.63 -15.22 -15.52
C ASP A 530 -10.88 -15.34 -14.63
N GLY A 531 -10.70 -15.22 -13.31
CA GLY A 531 -11.82 -15.13 -12.40
C GLY A 531 -12.73 -13.96 -12.80
N PRO A 532 -14.01 -13.95 -12.40
CA PRO A 532 -14.89 -12.82 -12.69
C PRO A 532 -14.22 -11.52 -12.23
N PRO A 533 -14.24 -10.45 -13.04
CA PRO A 533 -13.51 -9.21 -12.73
C PRO A 533 -13.99 -8.64 -11.39
N VAL A 534 -13.02 -8.29 -10.54
CA VAL A 534 -13.30 -7.68 -9.22
C VAL A 534 -13.71 -6.23 -9.44
N LEU A 535 -15.02 -5.97 -9.39
CA LEU A 535 -15.58 -4.65 -9.67
C LEU A 535 -15.25 -3.61 -8.59
N HIS A 536 -15.23 -4.05 -7.33
CA HIS A 536 -15.01 -3.23 -6.15
C HIS A 536 -13.69 -3.64 -5.47
N PRO A 537 -12.74 -2.70 -5.27
CA PRO A 537 -11.51 -3.03 -4.57
C PRO A 537 -11.81 -3.43 -3.12
N GLU A 538 -10.98 -4.31 -2.56
CA GLU A 538 -11.17 -4.85 -1.21
C GLU A 538 -11.32 -3.74 -0.17
N SER A 539 -10.50 -2.68 -0.26
CA SER A 539 -10.57 -1.52 0.62
C SER A 539 -11.92 -0.78 0.57
N GLN A 540 -12.63 -0.76 -0.57
CA GLN A 540 -13.98 -0.19 -0.64
C GLN A 540 -14.98 -1.10 0.08
N LEU A 541 -14.89 -2.42 -0.11
CA LEU A 541 -15.79 -3.39 0.50
C LEU A 541 -15.60 -3.44 2.03
N ILE A 542 -14.36 -3.43 2.53
CA ILE A 542 -14.05 -3.37 3.96
C ILE A 542 -14.59 -2.08 4.57
N GLN A 543 -14.37 -0.92 3.92
CA GLN A 543 -14.88 0.37 4.42
C GLN A 543 -16.42 0.39 4.50
N TRP A 544 -17.09 -0.20 3.51
CA TRP A 544 -18.55 -0.33 3.50
C TRP A 544 -19.04 -1.22 4.65
N LEU A 545 -18.46 -2.41 4.81
CA LEU A 545 -18.78 -3.32 5.92
C LEU A 545 -18.49 -2.67 7.29
N ASP A 546 -17.31 -2.06 7.46
CA ASP A 546 -16.97 -1.35 8.70
C ASP A 546 -18.03 -0.30 9.02
N THR A 547 -18.39 0.55 8.06
CA THR A 547 -19.37 1.61 8.35
C THR A 547 -20.73 1.05 8.77
N LEU A 548 -21.19 -0.04 8.15
CA LEU A 548 -22.42 -0.72 8.58
C LEU A 548 -22.29 -1.31 9.98
N VAL A 549 -21.22 -2.03 10.28
CA VAL A 549 -20.99 -2.67 11.59
C VAL A 549 -20.84 -1.63 12.70
N GLN A 550 -20.17 -0.52 12.41
CA GLN A 550 -19.81 0.48 13.40
C GLN A 550 -20.96 1.43 13.76
N PHE A 551 -21.92 1.66 12.86
CA PHE A 551 -22.94 2.71 13.06
C PHE A 551 -24.39 2.22 12.91
N SER A 552 -24.65 1.02 12.42
CA SER A 552 -26.02 0.47 12.39
C SER A 552 -26.59 0.26 13.80
N PRO A 553 -27.92 0.27 13.99
CA PRO A 553 -28.53 -0.08 15.28
C PRO A 553 -28.07 -1.45 15.79
N LEU A 554 -27.86 -1.60 17.10
CA LEU A 554 -27.39 -2.85 17.70
C LEU A 554 -28.32 -4.02 17.38
N GLU A 555 -29.63 -3.78 17.33
CA GLU A 555 -30.64 -4.79 17.01
C GLU A 555 -30.46 -5.35 15.57
N GLN A 556 -30.00 -4.52 14.63
CA GLN A 556 -29.68 -4.97 13.27
C GLN A 556 -28.40 -5.82 13.24
N LEU A 557 -27.42 -5.53 14.08
CA LEU A 557 -26.25 -6.40 14.24
C LEU A 557 -26.62 -7.75 14.88
N GLU A 558 -27.52 -7.76 15.87
CA GLU A 558 -28.00 -9.01 16.48
C GLU A 558 -28.69 -9.90 15.42
N ILE A 559 -29.51 -9.31 14.53
CA ILE A 559 -30.13 -10.01 13.39
C ILE A 559 -29.07 -10.60 12.47
N ALA A 560 -28.06 -9.82 12.08
CA ALA A 560 -26.97 -10.29 11.22
C ALA A 560 -26.19 -11.43 11.89
N CYS A 561 -25.81 -11.26 13.15
CA CYS A 561 -25.05 -12.24 13.93
C CYS A 561 -25.81 -13.56 14.10
N ALA A 562 -27.13 -13.51 14.27
CA ALA A 562 -27.97 -14.70 14.36
C ALA A 562 -28.06 -15.43 13.01
N ALA A 563 -28.14 -14.68 11.90
CA ALA A 563 -28.24 -15.26 10.56
C ALA A 563 -26.92 -15.86 10.04
N THR A 564 -25.77 -15.38 10.53
CA THR A 564 -24.43 -15.89 10.14
C THR A 564 -23.88 -16.94 11.10
N SER A 565 -24.73 -17.58 11.91
CA SER A 565 -24.28 -18.49 12.99
C SER A 565 -23.53 -19.73 12.51
N GLU A 566 -23.67 -20.10 11.24
CA GLU A 566 -23.04 -21.26 10.62
C GLU A 566 -21.56 -21.03 10.27
N ILE A 567 -21.13 -19.77 10.13
CA ILE A 567 -19.76 -19.39 9.76
C ILE A 567 -19.10 -18.73 10.97
N THR A 568 -18.22 -19.47 11.66
CA THR A 568 -17.62 -19.05 12.93
C THR A 568 -16.95 -17.68 12.84
N GLN A 569 -16.16 -17.42 11.78
CA GLN A 569 -15.46 -16.14 11.60
C GLN A 569 -16.41 -14.94 11.51
N HIS A 570 -17.53 -15.08 10.78
CA HIS A 570 -18.51 -14.01 10.58
C HIS A 570 -19.25 -13.70 11.88
N ARG A 571 -19.69 -14.77 12.57
CA ARG A 571 -20.34 -14.67 13.87
C ARG A 571 -19.43 -13.99 14.90
N ASP A 572 -18.16 -14.40 15.00
CA ASP A 572 -17.23 -13.88 16.00
C ASP A 572 -16.96 -12.38 15.78
N LEU A 573 -16.79 -11.94 14.52
CA LEU A 573 -16.64 -10.52 14.16
C LEU A 573 -17.85 -9.70 14.64
N LEU A 574 -19.06 -10.18 14.37
CA LEU A 574 -20.29 -9.46 14.72
C LEU A 574 -20.55 -9.49 16.24
N ALA A 575 -20.27 -10.61 16.92
CA ALA A 575 -20.37 -10.72 18.37
C ALA A 575 -19.40 -9.75 19.07
N ASP A 576 -18.16 -9.62 18.57
CA ASP A 576 -17.18 -8.63 19.05
C ASP A 576 -17.69 -7.19 18.88
N ALA A 577 -18.25 -6.87 17.71
CA ALA A 577 -18.80 -5.55 17.42
C ALA A 577 -19.98 -5.22 18.34
N ILE A 578 -20.94 -6.14 18.50
CA ILE A 578 -22.10 -5.98 19.38
C ILE A 578 -21.63 -5.76 20.82
N ARG A 579 -20.73 -6.61 21.33
CA ARG A 579 -20.24 -6.52 22.70
C ARG A 579 -19.57 -5.17 22.98
N ALA A 580 -18.64 -4.74 22.12
CA ALA A 580 -17.91 -3.51 22.35
C ALA A 580 -18.81 -2.26 22.25
N ARG A 581 -19.75 -2.23 21.29
CA ARG A 581 -20.70 -1.12 21.15
C ARG A 581 -21.76 -1.10 22.24
N ALA A 582 -22.19 -2.27 22.72
CA ALA A 582 -23.06 -2.38 23.89
C ALA A 582 -22.37 -1.85 25.15
N LEU A 583 -21.08 -2.17 25.37
CA LEU A 583 -20.28 -1.59 26.46
C LEU A 583 -20.13 -0.08 26.34
N ALA A 584 -19.83 0.43 25.14
CA ALA A 584 -19.74 1.88 24.88
C ALA A 584 -21.07 2.61 25.12
N SER A 585 -22.20 1.91 24.95
CA SER A 585 -23.55 2.41 25.23
C SER A 585 -24.06 2.04 26.63
N GLU A 586 -23.18 1.56 27.53
CA GLU A 586 -23.49 1.18 28.92
C GLU A 586 -24.53 0.05 29.07
N ARG A 587 -24.81 -0.71 28.00
CA ARG A 587 -25.73 -1.87 27.97
C ARG A 587 -24.99 -3.15 28.34
N PHE A 588 -24.61 -3.28 29.62
CA PHE A 588 -23.83 -4.43 30.12
C PHE A 588 -24.57 -5.77 29.98
N ASP A 589 -25.90 -5.77 30.09
CA ASP A 589 -26.72 -6.98 29.96
C ASP A 589 -26.67 -7.56 28.55
N LEU A 590 -26.62 -6.69 27.52
CA LEU A 590 -26.48 -7.08 26.13
C LEU A 590 -25.05 -7.55 25.85
N ALA A 591 -24.04 -6.80 26.30
CA ALA A 591 -22.65 -7.19 26.12
C ALA A 591 -22.33 -8.57 26.70
N ALA A 592 -22.90 -8.91 27.86
CA ALA A 592 -22.73 -10.20 28.52
C ALA A 592 -23.31 -11.40 27.74
N ARG A 593 -24.20 -11.18 26.76
CA ARG A 593 -24.76 -12.24 25.90
C ARG A 593 -23.80 -12.66 24.78
N TYR A 594 -22.85 -11.80 24.43
CA TYR A 594 -21.93 -11.95 23.30
C TYR A 594 -20.48 -12.13 23.75
N LEU A 595 -20.26 -12.97 24.76
CA LEU A 595 -18.92 -13.33 25.23
C LEU A 595 -18.24 -14.31 24.27
N SER A 596 -16.91 -14.21 24.19
CA SER A 596 -16.09 -15.14 23.41
C SER A 596 -16.06 -16.53 24.06
N PRO A 597 -16.03 -17.62 23.28
CA PRO A 597 -15.85 -18.96 23.83
C PRO A 597 -14.46 -19.13 24.47
N ASP A 598 -14.36 -20.04 25.44
CA ASP A 598 -13.11 -20.33 26.17
C ASP A 598 -12.04 -21.03 25.30
N ALA A 599 -12.42 -21.56 24.13
CA ALA A 599 -11.51 -22.25 23.23
C ALA A 599 -10.39 -21.33 22.68
N GLU A 600 -9.24 -21.91 22.35
CA GLU A 600 -8.20 -21.23 21.58
C GLU A 600 -8.73 -20.98 20.16
N THR A 601 -9.12 -19.74 19.87
CA THR A 601 -9.36 -19.31 18.49
C THR A 601 -7.99 -19.13 17.85
N PRO A 602 -7.68 -19.79 16.71
CA PRO A 602 -6.44 -19.51 16.00
C PRO A 602 -6.42 -18.03 15.59
N ALA A 603 -5.32 -17.34 15.87
CA ALA A 603 -5.05 -16.03 15.26
C ALA A 603 -5.16 -16.23 13.75
N SER A 604 -6.12 -15.57 13.10
CA SER A 604 -6.24 -15.71 11.65
C SER A 604 -4.95 -15.20 11.01
N ASP A 605 -4.26 -16.06 10.25
CA ASP A 605 -3.00 -15.78 9.54
C ASP A 605 -3.04 -14.54 8.60
N ARG A 606 -4.21 -13.89 8.44
CA ARG A 606 -4.42 -12.70 7.61
C ARG A 606 -4.43 -11.37 8.36
N THR A 607 -4.13 -11.30 9.66
CA THR A 607 -4.03 -10.01 10.35
C THR A 607 -2.67 -9.38 10.13
N TRP A 608 -2.40 -9.00 8.88
CA TRP A 608 -1.54 -7.87 8.60
C TRP A 608 -2.43 -6.62 8.55
N PRO A 609 -2.17 -5.58 9.35
CA PRO A 609 -1.12 -5.49 10.36
C PRO A 609 -1.43 -6.25 11.67
N ASP A 610 -0.35 -6.67 12.37
CA ASP A 610 -0.37 -7.21 13.73
C ASP A 610 -0.83 -6.12 14.73
N ASN A 611 -2.14 -5.89 14.77
CA ASN A 611 -2.72 -4.88 15.63
C ASN A 611 -2.71 -5.40 17.07
N ARG A 612 -1.91 -4.78 17.95
CA ARG A 612 -1.80 -5.13 19.38
C ARG A 612 -3.12 -5.05 20.16
N LEU A 613 -4.17 -4.45 19.59
CA LEU A 613 -5.52 -4.44 20.15
C LEU A 613 -6.34 -5.68 19.75
N ALA A 614 -6.04 -6.33 18.62
CA ALA A 614 -6.83 -7.46 18.12
C ALA A 614 -6.85 -8.65 19.10
N PRO A 615 -5.74 -9.06 19.75
CA PRO A 615 -5.78 -10.09 20.80
C PRO A 615 -6.62 -9.68 22.01
N LYS A 616 -6.75 -8.37 22.29
CA LYS A 616 -7.52 -7.82 23.41
C LYS A 616 -9.02 -7.78 23.14
N ARG A 617 -9.49 -8.13 21.93
CA ARG A 617 -10.92 -8.24 21.63
C ARG A 617 -11.56 -9.39 22.39
N LYS A 618 -10.83 -10.50 22.60
CA LYS A 618 -11.36 -11.68 23.28
C LYS A 618 -11.85 -11.30 24.68
N MET A 619 -13.09 -11.68 24.98
CA MET A 619 -13.70 -11.49 26.29
C MET A 619 -14.37 -12.79 26.71
N THR A 620 -13.59 -13.65 27.37
CA THR A 620 -14.12 -14.87 27.98
C THR A 620 -15.02 -14.53 29.17
N ARG A 621 -15.67 -15.54 29.75
CA ARG A 621 -16.43 -15.32 30.97
C ARG A 621 -15.55 -14.87 32.14
N ALA A 622 -14.35 -15.43 32.25
CA ALA A 622 -13.38 -15.02 33.27
C ALA A 622 -12.93 -13.57 33.08
N ASP A 623 -12.64 -13.17 31.84
CA ASP A 623 -12.27 -11.79 31.51
C ASP A 623 -13.39 -10.81 31.82
N TRP A 624 -14.64 -11.18 31.51
CA TRP A 624 -15.82 -10.39 31.83
C TRP A 624 -15.98 -10.19 33.34
N ASP A 625 -15.90 -11.28 34.11
CA ASP A 625 -16.08 -11.24 35.57
C ASP A 625 -14.97 -10.41 36.25
N GLU A 626 -13.76 -10.39 35.69
CA GLU A 626 -12.65 -9.56 36.16
C GLU A 626 -12.82 -8.07 35.80
N ARG A 627 -13.19 -7.77 34.54
CA ARG A 627 -13.01 -6.41 33.97
C ARG A 627 -14.32 -5.63 33.84
N ALA A 628 -15.39 -6.27 33.37
CA ALA A 628 -16.66 -5.61 33.02
C ALA A 628 -17.74 -5.77 34.10
N ALA A 629 -17.82 -6.92 34.77
CA ALA A 629 -18.80 -7.17 35.82
C ALA A 629 -18.72 -6.18 37.00
N PRO A 630 -17.53 -5.74 37.47
CA PRO A 630 -17.46 -4.70 38.50
C PRO A 630 -18.11 -3.38 38.09
N LEU A 631 -17.95 -2.97 36.82
CA LEU A 631 -18.63 -1.80 36.27
C LEU A 631 -20.15 -2.02 36.23
N ALA A 632 -20.62 -3.13 35.68
CA ALA A 632 -22.05 -3.46 35.61
C ALA A 632 -22.73 -3.40 36.99
N ASN A 633 -22.06 -3.89 38.04
CA ASN A 633 -22.55 -3.82 39.42
C ASN A 633 -22.66 -2.37 39.92
N LEU A 634 -21.67 -1.52 39.62
CA LEU A 634 -21.70 -0.10 40.00
C LEU A 634 -22.85 0.66 39.31
N TYR A 635 -23.09 0.39 38.02
CA TYR A 635 -24.25 0.96 37.31
C TYR A 635 -25.57 0.49 37.91
N THR A 636 -25.68 -0.80 38.26
CA THR A 636 -26.87 -1.33 38.94
C THR A 636 -27.13 -0.64 40.28
N GLU A 637 -26.09 -0.33 41.06
CA GLU A 637 -26.25 0.45 42.30
C GLU A 637 -26.64 1.92 42.03
N LEU A 638 -26.14 2.52 40.96
CA LEU A 638 -26.49 3.87 40.56
C LEU A 638 -27.96 3.97 40.10
N GLU A 639 -28.46 2.98 39.36
CA GLU A 639 -29.84 2.88 38.90
C GLU A 639 -30.87 2.76 40.04
N LYS A 640 -30.45 2.29 41.22
CA LYS A 640 -31.29 2.28 42.44
C LYS A 640 -31.59 3.69 42.97
N ASN A 641 -31.12 4.74 42.31
CA ASN A 641 -31.31 6.14 42.67
C ASN A 641 -30.89 6.45 44.12
N PRO A 642 -29.61 6.20 44.48
CA PRO A 642 -29.11 6.50 45.80
C PRO A 642 -29.15 8.02 46.10
N PRO A 643 -29.10 8.44 47.38
CA PRO A 643 -29.01 9.85 47.74
C PRO A 643 -27.84 10.56 47.04
N ALA A 644 -28.00 11.85 46.72
CA ALA A 644 -27.04 12.61 45.88
C ALA A 644 -25.56 12.43 46.27
N SER A 645 -25.22 12.52 47.56
CA SER A 645 -23.83 12.33 48.03
C SER A 645 -23.29 10.90 47.79
N ALA A 646 -24.15 9.88 47.88
CA ALA A 646 -23.77 8.50 47.58
C ALA A 646 -23.70 8.26 46.06
N ALA A 647 -24.60 8.88 45.29
CA ALA A 647 -24.56 8.85 43.82
C ALA A 647 -23.25 9.45 43.31
N GLU A 648 -22.84 10.63 43.78
CA GLU A 648 -21.57 11.28 43.39
C GLU A 648 -20.33 10.42 43.68
N LYS A 649 -20.33 9.69 44.81
CA LYS A 649 -19.26 8.74 45.15
C LYS A 649 -19.23 7.54 44.20
N LEU A 650 -20.41 7.02 43.83
CA LEU A 650 -20.53 5.97 42.83
C LEU A 650 -20.05 6.47 41.45
N GLN A 651 -20.40 7.70 41.06
CA GLN A 651 -19.91 8.30 39.81
C GLN A 651 -18.37 8.34 39.76
N LEU A 652 -17.71 8.76 40.86
CA LEU A 652 -16.25 8.74 40.94
C LEU A 652 -15.68 7.31 40.88
N ALA A 653 -16.34 6.33 41.51
CA ALA A 653 -15.93 4.94 41.45
C ALA A 653 -16.04 4.36 40.04
N ILE A 654 -17.12 4.66 39.31
CA ILE A 654 -17.33 4.29 37.91
C ILE A 654 -16.26 4.92 37.03
N ALA A 655 -16.01 6.23 37.18
CA ALA A 655 -14.99 6.94 36.41
C ALA A 655 -13.59 6.30 36.57
N ARG A 656 -13.22 5.92 37.81
CA ARG A 656 -11.94 5.25 38.09
C ARG A 656 -11.86 3.86 37.46
N HIS A 657 -12.95 3.10 37.50
CA HIS A 657 -12.98 1.76 36.89
C HIS A 657 -12.87 1.82 35.37
N TRP A 658 -13.60 2.74 34.71
CA TRP A 658 -13.46 2.95 33.27
C TRP A 658 -12.02 3.30 32.88
N LEU A 659 -11.38 4.25 33.58
CA LEU A 659 -10.00 4.62 33.27
C LEU A 659 -9.01 3.48 33.56
N ALA A 660 -9.23 2.70 34.62
CA ALA A 660 -8.39 1.53 34.93
C ALA A 660 -8.50 0.43 33.86
N GLN A 661 -9.64 0.34 33.19
CA GLN A 661 -9.91 -0.59 32.09
C GLN A 661 -9.68 0.02 30.70
N ARG A 662 -9.00 1.19 30.63
CA ARG A 662 -8.71 1.81 29.33
C ARG A 662 -7.88 0.86 28.45
N GLY A 663 -8.36 0.58 27.25
CA GLY A 663 -7.70 -0.31 26.31
C GLY A 663 -8.05 -1.79 26.43
N SER A 664 -9.00 -2.17 27.28
CA SER A 664 -9.38 -3.56 27.51
C SER A 664 -10.87 -3.87 27.27
N LEU A 665 -11.75 -2.86 27.18
CA LEU A 665 -13.20 -3.06 27.08
C LEU A 665 -13.76 -2.62 25.72
N THR A 666 -13.63 -1.34 25.39
CA THR A 666 -14.25 -0.72 24.21
C THR A 666 -13.22 -0.38 23.13
N ILE A 667 -12.02 0.06 23.49
CA ILE A 667 -10.95 0.41 22.53
C ILE A 667 -10.56 -0.73 21.59
N PRO A 668 -10.54 -2.03 22.01
CA PRO A 668 -10.26 -3.12 21.09
C PRO A 668 -11.19 -3.19 19.87
N SER A 669 -12.37 -2.55 19.89
CA SER A 669 -13.25 -2.43 18.72
C SER A 669 -12.63 -1.68 17.54
N LEU A 670 -11.59 -0.88 17.77
CA LEU A 670 -10.93 -0.11 16.71
C LEU A 670 -10.26 -1.01 15.67
N SER A 671 -9.83 -2.21 16.06
CA SER A 671 -9.24 -3.21 15.17
C SER A 671 -10.28 -4.00 14.36
N LEU A 672 -11.59 -3.80 14.61
CA LEU A 672 -12.64 -4.42 13.81
C LEU A 672 -12.69 -3.77 12.43
N CYS A 673 -12.70 -4.59 11.38
CA CYS A 673 -12.67 -4.13 9.98
C CYS A 673 -11.61 -3.04 9.76
N TYR A 674 -10.37 -3.30 10.19
CA TYR A 674 -9.27 -2.34 10.09
C TYR A 674 -8.81 -2.17 8.64
N TYR A 675 -8.61 -0.92 8.19
CA TYR A 675 -8.17 -0.62 6.82
C TYR A 675 -7.23 0.59 6.71
N ALA A 676 -6.80 1.22 7.80
CA ALA A 676 -5.94 2.40 7.73
C ALA A 676 -4.45 2.12 7.49
N GLY A 677 -4.04 0.85 7.32
CA GLY A 677 -2.66 0.48 7.01
C GLY A 677 -1.67 0.92 8.10
N SER A 678 -0.64 1.70 7.74
CA SER A 678 0.33 2.30 8.66
C SER A 678 -0.12 3.65 9.25
N GLU A 679 -1.27 4.19 8.84
CA GLU A 679 -1.82 5.46 9.33
C GLU A 679 -2.99 5.21 10.30
N GLU A 680 -2.77 4.32 11.28
CA GLU A 680 -3.75 3.87 12.28
C GLU A 680 -4.54 5.02 12.93
N GLU A 681 -3.88 6.15 13.12
CA GLU A 681 -4.44 7.34 13.74
C GLU A 681 -5.59 7.98 12.95
N LYS A 682 -5.69 7.66 11.67
CA LYS A 682 -6.73 8.15 10.74
C LYS A 682 -7.95 7.25 10.70
N GLN A 683 -7.92 6.03 11.25
CA GLN A 683 -9.03 5.07 11.15
C GLN A 683 -10.38 5.69 11.55
N ASP A 684 -10.47 6.30 12.73
CA ASP A 684 -11.74 6.92 13.19
C ASP A 684 -12.11 8.20 12.44
N LEU A 685 -11.13 8.93 11.88
CA LEU A 685 -11.42 10.05 10.97
C LEU A 685 -12.05 9.56 9.67
N LEU A 686 -11.57 8.44 9.13
CA LEU A 686 -12.14 7.81 7.94
C LEU A 686 -13.54 7.25 8.23
N ARG A 687 -13.73 6.57 9.37
CA ARG A 687 -15.06 6.15 9.84
C ARG A 687 -16.04 7.30 9.92
N ARG A 688 -15.63 8.41 10.53
CA ARG A 688 -16.45 9.63 10.63
C ARG A 688 -16.86 10.13 9.24
N LYS A 689 -15.92 10.21 8.30
CA LYS A 689 -16.19 10.65 6.92
C LYS A 689 -17.14 9.69 6.20
N ASN A 690 -16.84 8.40 6.22
CA ASN A 690 -17.65 7.36 5.58
C ASN A 690 -19.09 7.35 6.12
N ALA A 691 -19.27 7.44 7.43
CA ALA A 691 -20.60 7.48 8.04
C ALA A 691 -21.39 8.74 7.66
N LEU A 692 -20.75 9.90 7.60
CA LEU A 692 -21.39 11.13 7.12
C LEU A 692 -21.85 11.01 5.67
N GLU A 693 -21.02 10.46 4.78
CA GLU A 693 -21.37 10.24 3.37
C GLU A 693 -22.58 9.30 3.20
N LEU A 694 -22.74 8.34 4.12
CA LEU A 694 -23.86 7.40 4.08
C LEU A 694 -25.16 7.94 4.68
N GLY A 695 -25.09 9.10 5.33
CA GLY A 695 -26.24 9.83 5.87
C GLY A 695 -26.51 9.59 7.36
N PHE A 696 -25.56 9.02 8.12
CA PHE A 696 -25.69 8.93 9.57
C PHE A 696 -25.62 10.33 10.21
N SER A 697 -26.33 10.54 11.32
CA SER A 697 -26.32 11.84 11.99
C SER A 697 -24.96 12.11 12.64
N ARG A 698 -24.53 13.38 12.61
CA ARG A 698 -23.26 13.78 13.22
C ARG A 698 -23.19 13.42 14.71
N ASP A 699 -24.31 13.56 15.42
CA ASP A 699 -24.39 13.32 16.87
C ASP A 699 -24.26 11.83 17.20
N GLU A 700 -24.89 10.95 16.41
CA GLU A 700 -24.74 9.50 16.57
C GLU A 700 -23.30 9.06 16.27
N ILE A 701 -22.72 9.56 15.17
CA ILE A 701 -21.34 9.25 14.81
C ILE A 701 -20.38 9.68 15.92
N GLN A 702 -20.52 10.90 16.43
CA GLN A 702 -19.66 11.42 17.48
C GLN A 702 -19.82 10.62 18.78
N ARG A 703 -21.06 10.27 19.17
CA ARG A 703 -21.32 9.44 20.34
C ARG A 703 -20.66 8.06 20.23
N GLU A 704 -20.90 7.37 19.12
CA GLU A 704 -20.35 6.03 18.85
C GLU A 704 -18.82 6.03 18.78
N LEU A 705 -18.18 7.08 18.26
CA LEU A 705 -16.73 7.17 18.19
C LEU A 705 -16.10 7.68 19.50
N ASP A 706 -16.71 8.66 20.17
CA ASP A 706 -16.16 9.23 21.41
C ASP A 706 -16.18 8.19 22.54
N HIS A 707 -17.27 7.43 22.69
CA HIS A 707 -17.45 6.42 23.74
C HIS A 707 -16.68 5.10 23.50
N ARG A 708 -15.92 4.98 22.40
CA ARG A 708 -14.97 3.87 22.21
C ARG A 708 -13.74 3.99 23.08
N ASP A 709 -13.31 5.21 23.42
CA ASP A 709 -12.24 5.42 24.38
C ASP A 709 -12.84 5.41 25.78
N GLU A 710 -12.45 4.44 26.63
CA GLU A 710 -12.95 4.35 28.00
C GLU A 710 -12.65 5.63 28.80
N ALA A 711 -11.64 6.42 28.41
CA ALA A 711 -11.37 7.72 29.01
C ALA A 711 -12.48 8.77 28.77
N THR A 712 -13.30 8.61 27.73
CA THR A 712 -14.49 9.47 27.51
C THR A 712 -15.56 9.16 28.55
N LEU A 713 -15.89 7.88 28.74
CA LEU A 713 -16.85 7.45 29.76
C LEU A 713 -16.36 7.86 31.16
N ALA A 714 -15.06 7.67 31.43
CA ALA A 714 -14.45 8.15 32.65
C ALA A 714 -14.56 9.68 32.84
N LEU A 715 -14.42 10.46 31.76
CA LEU A 715 -14.59 11.92 31.82
C LEU A 715 -16.03 12.29 32.20
N ASP A 716 -17.02 11.71 31.52
CA ASP A 716 -18.44 12.05 31.71
C ASP A 716 -18.85 11.82 33.18
N HIS A 717 -18.48 10.67 33.75
CA HIS A 717 -18.72 10.36 35.16
C HIS A 717 -17.88 11.20 36.13
N ALA A 718 -16.63 11.52 35.80
CA ALA A 718 -15.80 12.39 36.62
C ALA A 718 -16.36 13.82 36.69
N LEU A 719 -16.91 14.34 35.59
CA LEU A 719 -17.58 15.65 35.58
C LEU A 719 -18.81 15.66 36.48
N LEU A 720 -19.64 14.62 36.45
CA LEU A 720 -20.78 14.48 37.35
C LEU A 720 -20.34 14.41 38.83
N ALA A 721 -19.31 13.61 39.13
CA ALA A 721 -18.77 13.50 40.49
C ALA A 721 -18.13 14.80 41.00
N SER A 722 -17.63 15.65 40.09
CA SER A 722 -16.94 16.90 40.43
C SER A 722 -17.85 17.97 41.03
N GLU A 723 -19.15 17.85 40.83
CA GLU A 723 -20.13 18.80 41.38
C GLU A 723 -20.47 18.53 42.86
N SER A 724 -19.93 17.44 43.43
CA SER A 724 -20.07 17.12 44.85
C SER A 724 -19.63 18.26 45.77
N SER A 725 -20.33 18.40 46.90
CA SER A 725 -19.90 19.29 48.00
C SER A 725 -18.78 18.68 48.86
N ASP A 726 -18.59 17.36 48.80
CA ASP A 726 -17.56 16.65 49.58
C ASP A 726 -16.19 16.77 48.90
N PRO A 727 -15.19 17.45 49.52
CA PRO A 727 -13.86 17.60 48.95
C PRO A 727 -13.17 16.27 48.62
N ALA A 728 -13.47 15.20 49.39
CA ALA A 728 -12.88 13.87 49.17
C ALA A 728 -13.38 13.21 47.88
N THR A 729 -14.49 13.70 47.32
CA THR A 729 -15.06 13.22 46.05
C THR A 729 -14.78 14.22 44.93
N ALA A 730 -15.08 15.51 45.15
CA ALA A 730 -14.99 16.54 44.12
C ALA A 730 -13.55 16.81 43.65
N ALA A 731 -12.57 16.92 44.56
CA ALA A 731 -11.20 17.26 44.17
C ALA A 731 -10.54 16.14 43.32
N PRO A 732 -10.61 14.85 43.71
CA PRO A 732 -10.14 13.76 42.86
C PRO A 732 -10.89 13.65 41.53
N ALA A 733 -12.19 13.96 41.50
CA ALA A 733 -12.99 13.94 40.28
C ALA A 733 -12.54 15.03 39.28
N LEU A 734 -12.28 16.25 39.75
CA LEU A 734 -11.74 17.34 38.92
C LEU A 734 -10.37 17.00 38.32
N GLU A 735 -9.47 16.42 39.12
CA GLU A 735 -8.15 15.97 38.63
C GLU A 735 -8.30 14.85 37.59
N LEU A 736 -9.16 13.87 37.86
CA LEU A 736 -9.43 12.75 36.97
C LEU A 736 -10.02 13.21 35.63
N ALA A 737 -11.02 14.10 35.66
CA ALA A 737 -11.61 14.68 34.46
C ALA A 737 -10.54 15.37 33.59
N ASN A 738 -9.67 16.16 34.21
CA ASN A 738 -8.62 16.86 33.48
C ASN A 738 -7.56 15.89 32.89
N ALA A 739 -7.23 14.81 33.61
CA ALA A 739 -6.37 13.76 33.11
C ALA A 739 -6.99 13.01 31.92
N CYS A 740 -8.30 12.74 31.95
CA CYS A 740 -9.02 12.12 30.83
C CYS A 740 -8.97 13.00 29.57
N LEU A 741 -9.15 14.33 29.69
CA LEU A 741 -9.02 15.24 28.54
C LEU A 741 -7.65 15.13 27.87
N PHE A 742 -6.59 15.14 28.66
CA PHE A 742 -5.22 14.96 28.16
C PHE A 742 -5.05 13.61 27.45
N ARG A 743 -5.40 12.52 28.15
CA ARG A 743 -5.23 11.14 27.65
C ARG A 743 -6.00 10.85 26.36
N ARG A 744 -7.21 11.39 26.20
CA ARG A 744 -8.01 11.24 24.98
C ARG A 744 -7.36 11.96 23.79
N SER A 745 -6.89 13.18 24.01
CA SER A 745 -6.32 14.01 22.93
C SER A 745 -5.06 13.42 22.27
N GLU A 746 -4.34 12.55 22.99
CA GLU A 746 -3.15 11.87 22.50
C GLU A 746 -3.44 10.60 21.69
N PHE A 747 -4.69 10.11 21.71
CA PHE A 747 -5.02 8.75 21.28
C PHE A 747 -5.15 8.57 19.77
N SER A 748 -5.82 9.50 19.08
CA SER A 748 -5.97 9.47 17.61
C SER A 748 -6.12 10.89 17.05
N LEU A 749 -5.94 11.06 15.74
CA LEU A 749 -6.23 12.34 15.09
C LEU A 749 -7.70 12.73 15.23
N TYR A 750 -8.61 11.74 15.28
CA TYR A 750 -10.02 11.96 15.57
C TYR A 750 -10.20 12.59 16.96
N GLN A 751 -9.66 11.98 18.02
CA GLN A 751 -9.83 12.50 19.39
C GLN A 751 -9.17 13.87 19.58
N LYS A 752 -8.04 14.13 18.91
CA LYS A 752 -7.41 15.45 18.91
C LYS A 752 -8.29 16.51 18.24
N SER A 753 -8.90 16.18 17.09
CA SER A 753 -9.87 17.05 16.42
C SER A 753 -11.10 17.29 17.31
N ARG A 754 -11.60 16.24 17.98
CA ARG A 754 -12.72 16.34 18.93
C ARG A 754 -12.40 17.25 20.11
N ALA A 755 -11.19 17.22 20.65
CA ALA A 755 -10.78 18.12 21.74
C ALA A 755 -10.88 19.61 21.33
N LEU A 756 -10.63 19.93 20.05
CA LEU A 756 -10.79 21.28 19.52
C LEU A 756 -12.28 21.63 19.35
N GLU A 757 -13.06 20.73 18.75
CA GLU A 757 -14.51 20.90 18.54
C GLU A 757 -15.28 21.09 19.85
N THR A 758 -14.89 20.40 20.92
CA THR A 758 -15.52 20.48 22.25
C THR A 758 -14.92 21.55 23.16
N GLN A 759 -13.99 22.36 22.66
CA GLN A 759 -13.28 23.38 23.44
C GLN A 759 -12.62 22.81 24.72
N ALA A 760 -11.99 21.64 24.62
CA ALA A 760 -11.36 20.94 25.75
C ALA A 760 -10.31 21.81 26.48
N THR A 761 -9.66 22.74 25.78
CA THR A 761 -8.73 23.72 26.40
C THR A 761 -9.45 24.59 27.42
N LYS A 762 -10.63 25.10 27.07
CA LYS A 762 -11.45 25.92 27.95
C LYS A 762 -11.92 25.10 29.16
N LEU A 763 -12.40 23.88 28.92
CA LEU A 763 -12.82 22.98 29.99
C LEU A 763 -11.66 22.63 30.94
N SER A 764 -10.46 22.33 30.41
CA SER A 764 -9.28 22.06 31.23
C SER A 764 -8.91 23.25 32.13
N ALA A 765 -8.96 24.48 31.60
CA ALA A 765 -8.73 25.68 32.38
C ALA A 765 -9.80 25.89 33.47
N GLU A 766 -11.07 25.64 33.17
CA GLU A 766 -12.17 25.72 34.13
C GLU A 766 -12.03 24.69 35.27
N LEU A 767 -11.66 23.44 34.95
CA LEU A 767 -11.41 22.38 35.92
C LEU A 767 -10.24 22.75 36.84
N TYR A 768 -9.14 23.25 36.26
CA TYR A 768 -7.99 23.75 37.01
C TYR A 768 -8.39 24.89 37.96
N GLN A 769 -9.14 25.89 37.48
CA GLN A 769 -9.57 27.02 38.32
C GLN A 769 -10.54 26.58 39.42
N LYS A 770 -11.52 25.72 39.13
CA LYS A 770 -12.43 25.14 40.13
C LYS A 770 -11.64 24.43 41.23
N LEU A 771 -10.64 23.62 40.86
CA LEU A 771 -9.83 22.87 41.82
C LEU A 771 -9.00 23.81 42.72
N ARG A 772 -8.39 24.84 42.14
CA ARG A 772 -7.58 25.84 42.86
C ARG A 772 -8.40 26.75 43.78
N THR A 773 -9.62 27.09 43.39
CA THR A 773 -10.47 28.03 44.13
C THR A 773 -11.34 27.34 45.20
N ARG A 774 -11.97 26.21 44.86
CA ARG A 774 -12.85 25.48 45.80
C ARG A 774 -12.08 24.62 46.79
N PHE A 775 -10.93 24.07 46.39
CA PHE A 775 -10.19 23.08 47.19
C PHE A 775 -8.68 23.39 47.30
N PRO A 776 -8.26 24.62 47.64
CA PRO A 776 -6.85 25.05 47.58
C PRO A 776 -5.89 24.21 48.44
N GLN A 777 -6.39 23.58 49.51
CA GLN A 777 -5.58 22.77 50.43
C GLN A 777 -5.48 21.29 50.02
N SER A 778 -6.26 20.84 49.03
CA SER A 778 -6.23 19.45 48.61
C SER A 778 -4.90 19.11 47.92
N PRO A 779 -4.43 17.86 48.02
CA PRO A 779 -3.18 17.46 47.38
C PRO A 779 -3.30 17.50 45.84
N GLU A 780 -4.50 17.34 45.27
CA GLU A 780 -4.83 17.52 43.85
C GLU A 780 -4.59 18.97 43.40
N ALA A 781 -5.11 19.96 44.16
CA ALA A 781 -4.97 21.38 43.83
C ALA A 781 -3.52 21.88 43.87
N LYS A 782 -2.66 21.24 44.67
CA LYS A 782 -1.22 21.55 44.75
C LYS A 782 -0.43 21.05 43.54
N ARG A 783 -0.92 20.01 42.85
CA ARG A 783 -0.27 19.39 41.68
C ARG A 783 -1.02 19.61 40.36
N ALA A 784 -2.09 20.40 40.40
CA ALA A 784 -2.94 20.71 39.26
C ALA A 784 -2.20 21.50 38.18
N ALA A 785 -2.53 21.20 36.92
CA ALA A 785 -2.13 21.96 35.74
C ALA A 785 -3.33 22.06 34.80
N TYR A 786 -3.31 23.01 33.86
CA TYR A 786 -4.26 23.01 32.74
C TYR A 786 -3.54 22.63 31.45
N PHE A 787 -4.29 22.10 30.49
CA PHE A 787 -3.79 21.64 29.21
C PHE A 787 -4.40 22.45 28.07
N THR A 788 -3.61 22.71 27.04
CA THR A 788 -4.04 23.38 25.81
C THR A 788 -3.93 22.44 24.62
N PHE A 789 -5.04 22.26 23.91
CA PHE A 789 -5.08 21.40 22.72
C PHE A 789 -5.07 22.28 21.47
N THR A 790 -4.11 22.04 20.58
CA THR A 790 -3.95 22.77 19.32
C THR A 790 -3.88 21.79 18.13
N PRO A 791 -4.26 22.21 16.92
CA PRO A 791 -4.09 21.39 15.72
C PRO A 791 -2.62 20.99 15.54
N PRO A 792 -2.34 19.77 15.03
CA PRO A 792 -0.98 19.42 14.65
C PRO A 792 -0.51 20.33 13.50
N ALA A 793 0.67 20.92 13.62
CA ALA A 793 1.33 21.69 12.55
C ALA A 793 2.38 20.85 11.78
N GLY A 794 2.33 19.51 11.92
CA GLY A 794 3.33 18.56 11.42
C GLY A 794 2.88 17.10 11.65
N PRO A 795 3.81 16.11 11.62
CA PRO A 795 3.49 14.70 11.83
C PRO A 795 2.76 14.48 13.16
N TRP A 796 1.82 13.54 13.18
CA TRP A 796 1.06 13.20 14.38
C TRP A 796 1.88 12.29 15.28
N MET A 797 2.14 12.72 16.51
CA MET A 797 3.03 12.07 17.49
C MET A 797 4.50 11.93 17.02
N PRO A 798 5.21 13.06 16.84
CA PRO A 798 6.62 13.08 16.43
C PRO A 798 7.54 12.30 17.35
N GLY A 799 8.58 11.65 16.81
CA GLY A 799 9.58 10.91 17.58
C GLY A 799 9.24 9.44 17.92
N ASP A 800 8.25 8.82 17.26
CA ASP A 800 8.00 7.37 17.36
C ASP A 800 8.88 6.54 16.42
N TYR A 801 10.19 6.70 16.54
CA TYR A 801 11.20 5.99 15.73
C TYR A 801 11.76 4.77 16.47
N ASN A 802 12.64 3.98 15.84
CA ASN A 802 13.49 3.06 16.63
C ASN A 802 14.30 3.85 17.70
N SER A 803 14.80 3.16 18.73
CA SER A 803 15.44 3.83 19.88
C SER A 803 16.65 4.69 19.50
N TRP A 804 17.41 4.31 18.47
CA TRP A 804 18.60 5.04 18.02
C TRP A 804 18.21 6.34 17.29
N ASN A 805 17.27 6.26 16.35
CA ASN A 805 16.75 7.41 15.62
C ASN A 805 16.06 8.41 16.56
N SER A 806 15.41 7.93 17.62
CA SER A 806 14.81 8.79 18.64
C SER A 806 15.85 9.60 19.42
N ALA A 807 17.04 9.04 19.64
CA ALA A 807 18.14 9.73 20.32
C ALA A 807 18.77 10.79 19.39
N ALA A 808 18.96 10.44 18.10
CA ALA A 808 19.39 11.37 17.08
C ALA A 808 18.41 12.54 16.91
N ALA A 809 17.10 12.28 16.95
CA ALA A 809 16.07 13.32 16.85
C ALA A 809 16.12 14.34 18.00
N LEU A 810 16.47 13.92 19.24
CA LEU A 810 16.71 14.86 20.34
C LEU A 810 17.88 15.81 20.04
N SER A 811 18.97 15.26 19.49
CA SER A 811 20.15 16.05 19.10
C SER A 811 19.80 17.03 17.97
N LEU A 812 19.15 16.53 16.92
CA LEU A 812 18.71 17.33 15.78
C LEU A 812 17.80 18.50 16.20
N ALA A 813 16.85 18.26 17.10
CA ALA A 813 15.94 19.31 17.58
C ALA A 813 16.66 20.40 18.40
N LEU A 814 17.73 20.06 19.14
CA LEU A 814 18.48 21.02 19.95
C LEU A 814 19.55 21.79 19.16
N PHE A 815 20.12 21.17 18.11
CA PHE A 815 21.33 21.68 17.46
C PHE A 815 21.18 21.93 15.94
N GLY A 816 20.07 21.51 15.32
CA GLY A 816 19.80 21.69 13.89
C GLY A 816 20.42 20.60 12.99
N ASP A 817 20.12 20.67 11.70
CA ASP A 817 20.57 19.70 10.68
C ASP A 817 22.05 19.91 10.33
N PHE A 818 22.87 18.86 10.47
CA PHE A 818 24.32 18.96 10.34
C PHE A 818 24.80 18.88 8.87
N GLU A 819 23.97 18.39 7.95
CA GLU A 819 24.35 18.17 6.54
C GLU A 819 24.40 19.47 5.70
N GLU A 820 23.56 20.47 5.97
CA GLU A 820 23.46 21.66 5.10
C GLU A 820 24.57 22.71 5.30
N GLN A 821 25.44 22.57 6.32
CA GLN A 821 26.38 23.65 6.69
C GLN A 821 27.88 23.27 6.79
N GLN A 822 28.33 22.06 6.42
CA GLN A 822 29.74 21.67 6.59
C GLN A 822 30.37 20.90 5.41
N PRO A 823 31.72 20.97 5.24
CA PRO A 823 32.45 20.18 4.25
C PRO A 823 32.33 18.67 4.50
N PRO A 824 32.64 17.80 3.51
CA PRO A 824 32.36 16.36 3.57
C PRO A 824 32.85 15.70 4.88
N GLN A 825 31.93 15.07 5.61
CA GLN A 825 32.12 14.45 6.93
C GLN A 825 33.26 13.40 6.93
N GLU A 826 33.50 12.74 5.80
CA GLU A 826 34.63 11.82 5.58
C GLU A 826 36.01 12.45 5.87
N ASN A 827 36.19 13.76 5.68
CA ASN A 827 37.46 14.42 5.97
C ASN A 827 37.70 14.63 7.48
N VAL A 828 36.65 14.88 8.28
CA VAL A 828 36.79 15.15 9.73
C VAL A 828 37.09 13.86 10.49
N THR A 829 36.33 12.79 10.23
CA THR A 829 36.52 11.50 10.90
C THR A 829 37.89 10.88 10.56
N ALA A 830 38.31 10.97 9.29
CA ALA A 830 39.65 10.52 8.88
C ALA A 830 40.78 11.34 9.54
N GLU A 831 40.62 12.66 9.67
CA GLU A 831 41.59 13.52 10.35
C GLU A 831 41.69 13.20 11.84
N ILE A 832 40.55 12.97 12.51
CA ILE A 832 40.51 12.54 13.92
C ILE A 832 41.24 11.21 14.10
N ALA A 833 40.93 10.20 13.27
CA ALA A 833 41.62 8.91 13.32
C ALA A 833 43.14 9.06 13.10
N ALA A 834 43.56 9.94 12.19
CA ALA A 834 44.97 10.22 11.93
C ALA A 834 45.70 10.84 13.13
N LEU A 835 45.02 11.61 14.00
CA LEU A 835 45.62 12.15 15.22
C LEU A 835 46.04 11.04 16.20
N ALA A 836 45.36 9.90 16.22
CA ALA A 836 45.67 8.79 17.13
C ALA A 836 46.93 8.01 16.73
N THR A 837 47.17 7.83 15.43
CA THR A 837 48.27 7.03 14.87
C THR A 837 49.52 7.85 14.57
N ARG A 838 49.41 9.19 14.55
CA ARG A 838 50.52 10.13 14.28
C ARG A 838 51.76 9.95 15.18
N PHE A 839 51.60 9.30 16.34
CA PHE A 839 52.66 9.19 17.35
C PHE A 839 53.39 7.84 17.38
N GLU A 840 53.09 6.93 16.45
CA GLU A 840 53.64 5.56 16.43
C GLU A 840 55.09 5.49 15.93
N ASN A 841 55.55 6.52 15.19
CA ASN A 841 56.83 6.52 14.48
C ASN A 841 57.67 7.79 14.72
N TYR A 842 58.42 7.85 15.82
CA TYR A 842 59.43 8.90 16.08
C TYR A 842 60.86 8.38 15.95
N ASP A 843 61.76 9.18 15.35
CA ASP A 843 63.21 8.93 15.38
C ASP A 843 63.70 8.99 16.85
N ALA A 844 64.49 8.00 17.26
CA ALA A 844 65.11 7.90 18.59
C ALA A 844 65.93 9.16 18.99
N LYS A 845 66.38 9.97 18.02
CA LYS A 845 67.08 11.24 18.23
C LYS A 845 66.16 12.43 18.56
N THR A 846 64.84 12.27 18.35
CA THR A 846 63.87 13.33 18.66
C THR A 846 63.89 13.60 20.15
N LYS A 847 63.88 14.87 20.58
CA LYS A 847 63.82 15.22 21.99
C LYS A 847 62.39 14.99 22.51
N ILE A 848 62.25 14.42 23.71
CA ILE A 848 60.96 14.27 24.42
C ILE A 848 60.18 15.58 24.52
N ALA A 849 60.86 16.72 24.65
CA ALA A 849 60.23 18.04 24.65
C ALA A 849 59.49 18.38 23.34
N THR A 850 59.99 17.89 22.20
CA THR A 850 59.34 18.05 20.88
C THR A 850 58.07 17.21 20.83
N ILE A 851 58.13 15.94 21.26
CA ILE A 851 56.96 15.04 21.32
C ILE A 851 55.87 15.62 22.22
N ARG A 852 56.25 16.23 23.35
CA ARG A 852 55.30 16.91 24.25
C ARG A 852 54.60 18.09 23.56
N LYS A 853 55.33 18.88 22.77
CA LYS A 853 54.76 19.97 21.98
C LYS A 853 53.80 19.45 20.89
N ASP A 854 54.18 18.36 20.22
CA ASP A 854 53.34 17.76 19.16
C ASP A 854 52.06 17.15 19.73
N LEU A 855 52.11 16.51 20.90
CA LEU A 855 50.92 16.04 21.62
C LEU A 855 50.01 17.20 22.04
N ALA A 856 50.59 18.32 22.51
CA ALA A 856 49.81 19.51 22.84
C ALA A 856 49.12 20.11 21.60
N ASN A 857 49.81 20.15 20.45
CA ASN A 857 49.23 20.59 19.19
C ASN A 857 48.12 19.64 18.69
N ALA A 858 48.31 18.31 18.79
CA ALA A 858 47.29 17.34 18.42
C ALA A 858 46.05 17.45 19.32
N LYS A 859 46.23 17.71 20.61
CA LYS A 859 45.11 17.98 21.53
C LYS A 859 44.37 19.27 21.16
N SER A 860 45.09 20.34 20.81
CA SER A 860 44.47 21.59 20.32
C SER A 860 43.67 21.34 19.03
N ARG A 861 44.24 20.60 18.07
CA ARG A 861 43.58 20.27 16.81
C ARG A 861 42.36 19.37 17.02
N LEU A 862 42.45 18.39 17.91
CA LEU A 862 41.30 17.56 18.28
C LEU A 862 40.16 18.42 18.84
N ASN A 863 40.45 19.41 19.69
CA ASN A 863 39.41 20.30 20.21
C ASN A 863 38.74 21.14 19.11
N GLU A 864 39.47 21.56 18.07
CA GLU A 864 38.89 22.24 16.90
C GLU A 864 37.98 21.30 16.10
N LEU A 865 38.42 20.06 15.87
CA LEU A 865 37.67 19.05 15.10
C LEU A 865 36.43 18.54 15.86
N ARG A 866 36.52 18.43 17.19
CA ARG A 866 35.40 18.05 18.07
C ARG A 866 34.20 18.99 17.96
N ALA A 867 34.45 20.27 17.70
CA ALA A 867 33.38 21.24 17.47
C ALA A 867 32.67 21.06 16.12
N LEU A 868 33.21 20.23 15.21
CA LEU A 868 32.71 19.98 13.86
C LEU A 868 32.12 18.57 13.69
N THR A 869 32.35 17.65 14.63
CA THR A 869 31.80 16.29 14.56
C THR A 869 30.32 16.23 14.89
N ASP A 870 29.62 15.32 14.21
CA ASP A 870 28.24 14.95 14.54
C ASP A 870 28.19 14.33 15.95
N PRO A 871 27.26 14.77 16.83
CA PRO A 871 26.98 14.12 18.10
C PRO A 871 26.66 12.61 18.03
N THR A 872 26.40 12.01 16.87
CA THR A 872 26.24 10.55 16.73
C THR A 872 27.56 9.80 16.52
N ASP A 873 28.63 10.47 16.06
CA ASP A 873 29.96 9.88 15.75
C ASP A 873 30.95 9.91 16.93
N GLN A 874 30.45 10.03 18.16
CA GLN A 874 31.24 10.31 19.37
C GLN A 874 32.24 9.21 19.76
N VAL A 875 32.02 7.96 19.33
CA VAL A 875 32.87 6.82 19.71
C VAL A 875 34.32 7.04 19.28
N GLU A 876 34.52 7.56 18.07
CA GLU A 876 35.84 7.83 17.53
C GLU A 876 36.54 8.98 18.26
N VAL A 877 35.82 10.06 18.54
CA VAL A 877 36.34 11.20 19.31
C VAL A 877 36.85 10.76 20.68
N VAL A 878 36.03 10.01 21.43
CA VAL A 878 36.39 9.53 22.78
C VAL A 878 37.62 8.62 22.73
N ARG A 879 37.71 7.72 21.74
CA ARG A 879 38.87 6.84 21.54
C ARG A 879 40.15 7.64 21.35
N VAL A 880 40.12 8.72 20.56
CA VAL A 880 41.30 9.56 20.33
C VAL A 880 41.66 10.39 21.56
N ILE A 881 40.68 10.91 22.31
CA ILE A 881 40.92 11.60 23.60
C ILE A 881 41.67 10.68 24.56
N ASP A 882 41.16 9.47 24.78
CA ASP A 882 41.76 8.49 25.68
C ASP A 882 43.19 8.14 25.25
N ARG A 883 43.42 7.97 23.94
CA ARG A 883 44.74 7.70 23.37
C ARG A 883 45.71 8.86 23.59
N LEU A 884 45.32 10.10 23.26
CA LEU A 884 46.21 11.26 23.44
C LEU A 884 46.54 11.51 24.91
N ASP A 885 45.59 11.31 25.82
CA ASP A 885 45.84 11.44 27.26
C ASP A 885 46.72 10.31 27.80
N ASP A 886 46.63 9.09 27.24
CA ASP A 886 47.55 7.99 27.51
C ASP A 886 48.99 8.30 27.10
N LEU A 887 49.16 8.79 25.87
CA LEU A 887 50.47 9.23 25.36
C LEU A 887 51.02 10.42 26.15
N HIS A 888 50.17 11.36 26.55
CA HIS A 888 50.56 12.48 27.40
C HIS A 888 51.02 12.00 28.79
N SER A 889 50.35 10.99 29.35
CA SER A 889 50.76 10.37 30.62
C SER A 889 52.13 9.70 30.50
N ALA A 890 52.40 9.03 29.37
CA ALA A 890 53.68 8.39 29.10
C ALA A 890 54.83 9.42 28.96
N VAL A 891 54.61 10.51 28.21
CA VAL A 891 55.64 11.55 27.98
C VAL A 891 55.94 12.42 29.22
N SER A 892 55.10 12.30 30.25
CA SER A 892 55.23 13.02 31.52
C SER A 892 56.03 12.24 32.57
N LEU A 893 56.40 10.99 32.29
CA LEU A 893 57.23 10.19 33.19
C LEU A 893 58.66 10.75 33.28
N PRO A 894 59.28 10.77 34.47
CA PRO A 894 60.62 11.30 34.64
C PRO A 894 61.66 10.38 34.00
N GLY A 895 62.62 10.96 33.26
CA GLY A 895 63.81 10.26 32.77
C GLY A 895 63.60 9.33 31.56
N ILE A 896 62.47 9.41 30.87
CA ILE A 896 62.18 8.60 29.67
C ILE A 896 63.02 9.00 28.45
N ARG A 897 63.37 8.02 27.62
CA ARG A 897 63.97 8.23 26.28
C ARG A 897 62.89 8.08 25.20
N THR A 898 63.16 8.62 24.02
CA THR A 898 62.25 8.53 22.87
C THR A 898 62.00 7.08 22.43
N GLU A 899 63.03 6.22 22.53
CA GLU A 899 62.90 4.78 22.31
C GLU A 899 61.90 4.13 23.28
N ASP A 900 61.90 4.53 24.55
CA ASP A 900 60.98 4.00 25.57
C ASP A 900 59.53 4.44 25.28
N PHE A 901 59.35 5.68 24.82
CA PHE A 901 58.04 6.19 24.37
C PHE A 901 57.53 5.44 23.13
N SER A 902 58.36 5.28 22.09
CA SER A 902 57.99 4.54 20.88
C SER A 902 57.64 3.08 21.19
N ASN A 903 58.41 2.41 22.05
CA ASN A 903 58.09 1.05 22.50
C ASN A 903 56.74 0.96 23.22
N TYR A 904 56.41 1.96 24.06
CA TYR A 904 55.11 2.02 24.74
C TYR A 904 53.96 2.26 23.76
N THR A 905 54.13 3.18 22.80
CA THR A 905 53.09 3.49 21.79
C THR A 905 52.72 2.28 20.94
N ASN A 906 53.72 1.48 20.55
CA ASN A 906 53.59 0.31 19.68
C ASN A 906 53.26 -0.99 20.45
N GLY A 907 53.07 -0.93 21.78
CA GLY A 907 52.70 -2.10 22.58
C GLY A 907 53.84 -3.07 22.91
N HIS A 908 55.11 -2.66 22.76
CA HIS A 908 56.28 -3.48 23.11
C HIS A 908 56.57 -3.41 24.63
N HIS A 909 55.81 -4.16 25.41
CA HIS A 909 55.82 -4.08 26.88
C HIS A 909 57.11 -4.58 27.57
N GLY A 910 57.86 -5.48 26.94
CA GLY A 910 59.03 -6.15 27.56
C GLY A 910 60.30 -5.30 27.69
N ALA A 911 60.36 -4.13 27.04
CA ALA A 911 61.54 -3.27 26.97
C ALA A 911 61.40 -1.94 27.73
N LEU A 912 60.35 -1.78 28.56
CA LEU A 912 60.00 -0.50 29.18
C LEU A 912 60.61 -0.32 30.59
N PRO A 913 61.09 0.89 30.94
CA PRO A 913 61.58 1.20 32.29
C PRO A 913 60.51 1.00 33.40
N PRO A 914 60.93 0.77 34.66
CA PRO A 914 60.01 0.61 35.80
C PRO A 914 59.01 1.77 35.99
N ALA A 915 59.35 2.98 35.52
CA ALA A 915 58.46 4.15 35.57
C ALA A 915 57.12 3.92 34.84
N PHE A 916 57.08 3.02 33.84
CA PHE A 916 55.85 2.68 33.10
C PHE A 916 54.92 1.71 33.84
N LYS A 917 55.33 1.16 34.99
CA LYS A 917 54.56 0.12 35.71
C LYS A 917 53.12 0.56 36.00
N SER A 918 52.91 1.81 36.43
CA SER A 918 51.56 2.32 36.71
C SER A 918 50.70 2.50 35.45
N LEU A 919 51.31 2.81 34.29
CA LEU A 919 50.60 2.93 33.01
C LEU A 919 50.23 1.55 32.43
N LEU A 920 51.11 0.56 32.59
CA LEU A 920 50.86 -0.82 32.18
C LEU A 920 49.78 -1.47 33.03
N ASP A 921 49.82 -1.28 34.36
CA ASP A 921 48.77 -1.76 35.27
C ASP A 921 47.42 -1.08 34.97
N TYR A 922 47.41 0.22 34.69
CA TYR A 922 46.21 0.93 34.23
C TYR A 922 45.65 0.29 32.94
N ARG A 923 46.50 0.10 31.92
CA ARG A 923 46.10 -0.47 30.62
C ARG A 923 45.55 -1.89 30.76
N GLN A 924 46.17 -2.73 31.58
CA GLN A 924 45.73 -4.09 31.86
C GLN A 924 44.32 -4.14 32.48
N ARG A 925 44.00 -3.16 33.34
CA ARG A 925 42.70 -3.05 33.99
C ARG A 925 41.59 -2.58 33.05
N VAL A 926 41.89 -1.77 32.03
CA VAL A 926 40.90 -1.27 31.05
C VAL A 926 40.77 -2.11 29.78
N THR A 927 41.69 -3.02 29.49
CA THR A 927 41.61 -3.90 28.30
C THR A 927 40.31 -4.72 28.30
N THR A 928 39.57 -4.71 27.18
CA THR A 928 38.48 -5.65 26.94
C THR A 928 39.06 -7.03 26.59
N VAL A 929 38.43 -8.08 27.10
CA VAL A 929 38.77 -9.47 26.81
C VAL A 929 37.65 -10.03 25.94
N THR A 930 37.97 -10.81 24.92
CA THR A 930 36.94 -11.46 24.11
C THR A 930 36.39 -12.67 24.87
N ASP A 931 35.07 -12.76 25.03
CA ASP A 931 34.41 -13.94 25.60
C ASP A 931 34.43 -15.14 24.63
N VAL A 932 33.91 -16.28 25.08
CA VAL A 932 33.86 -17.53 24.30
C VAL A 932 33.03 -17.42 23.02
N ASP A 933 32.16 -16.41 22.92
CA ASP A 933 31.27 -16.16 21.80
C ASP A 933 31.79 -15.07 20.85
N GLY A 934 32.99 -14.53 21.11
CA GLY A 934 33.62 -13.50 20.28
C GLY A 934 33.24 -12.07 20.68
N ASN A 935 32.50 -11.85 21.77
CA ASN A 935 32.12 -10.51 22.22
C ASN A 935 33.20 -9.88 23.11
N GLU A 936 33.44 -8.58 22.94
CA GLU A 936 34.30 -7.84 23.87
C GLU A 936 33.61 -7.64 25.23
N VAL A 937 34.12 -8.30 26.27
CA VAL A 937 33.69 -8.12 27.66
C VAL A 937 34.75 -7.34 28.46
N PRO A 938 34.36 -6.50 29.43
CA PRO A 938 35.31 -5.80 30.30
C PRO A 938 36.24 -6.79 31.03
N SER A 939 37.51 -6.44 31.22
CA SER A 939 38.45 -7.24 32.04
C SER A 939 37.89 -7.51 33.43
N ALA A 940 38.15 -8.71 33.96
CA ALA A 940 37.83 -9.08 35.35
C ALA A 940 38.43 -8.11 36.41
N GLN A 941 39.37 -7.26 36.00
CA GLN A 941 40.02 -6.26 36.85
C GLN A 941 39.34 -4.88 36.82
N ASP A 942 38.34 -4.63 35.97
CA ASP A 942 37.60 -3.36 35.90
C ASP A 942 36.47 -3.30 36.95
N THR A 943 36.85 -3.30 38.23
CA THR A 943 35.92 -3.34 39.37
C THR A 943 36.25 -2.26 40.42
N ILE A 944 35.26 -1.83 41.20
CA ILE A 944 35.44 -0.83 42.27
C ILE A 944 36.62 -1.16 43.21
N PRO A 945 36.76 -2.40 43.74
CA PRO A 945 37.88 -2.73 44.63
C PRO A 945 39.25 -2.62 43.94
N GLN A 946 39.32 -3.00 42.67
CA GLN A 946 40.57 -2.99 41.90
C GLN A 946 41.03 -1.57 41.57
N TRP A 947 40.10 -0.66 41.28
CA TRP A 947 40.42 0.75 41.06
C TRP A 947 40.78 1.48 42.36
N ARG A 948 40.16 1.14 43.50
CA ARG A 948 40.61 1.60 44.82
C ARG A 948 42.05 1.16 45.10
N ALA A 949 42.35 -0.12 44.88
CA ALA A 949 43.70 -0.66 45.03
C ALA A 949 44.70 0.06 44.10
N PHE A 950 44.35 0.31 42.83
CA PHE A 950 45.22 1.08 41.93
C PHE A 950 45.57 2.47 42.50
N LEU A 951 44.59 3.20 43.02
CA LEU A 951 44.78 4.53 43.58
C LEU A 951 45.59 4.54 44.88
N GLU A 952 45.55 3.45 45.64
CA GLU A 952 46.39 3.22 46.83
C GLU A 952 47.82 2.85 46.47
N LEU A 953 48.02 1.96 45.49
CA LEU A 953 49.34 1.54 45.02
C LEU A 953 50.06 2.66 44.23
N TYR A 954 49.31 3.48 43.49
CA TYR A 954 49.86 4.49 42.58
C TYR A 954 49.25 5.89 42.79
N PRO A 955 49.34 6.47 44.01
CA PRO A 955 48.62 7.69 44.34
C PRO A 955 49.07 8.92 43.53
N ASN A 956 50.34 8.94 43.11
CA ASN A 956 50.97 10.03 42.35
C ASN A 956 51.21 9.66 40.88
N SER A 957 50.57 8.61 40.35
CA SER A 957 50.71 8.25 38.94
C SER A 957 50.12 9.34 38.03
N PRO A 958 50.70 9.59 36.84
CA PRO A 958 50.07 10.41 35.81
C PRO A 958 48.65 9.95 35.41
N LYS A 959 48.29 8.68 35.69
CA LYS A 959 46.97 8.10 35.47
C LYS A 959 46.06 8.11 36.70
N ALA A 960 46.49 8.66 37.84
CA ALA A 960 45.70 8.66 39.08
C ALA A 960 44.36 9.40 38.92
N GLU A 961 44.33 10.49 38.15
CA GLU A 961 43.11 11.24 37.85
C GLU A 961 42.13 10.42 36.99
N ALA A 962 42.59 9.82 35.90
CA ALA A 962 41.78 8.97 35.03
C ALA A 962 41.27 7.71 35.76
N ALA A 963 42.10 7.11 36.63
CA ALA A 963 41.72 6.00 37.48
C ALA A 963 40.64 6.39 38.50
N SER A 964 40.74 7.61 39.06
CA SER A 964 39.71 8.15 39.94
C SER A 964 38.41 8.40 39.19
N LEU A 965 38.44 8.95 37.96
CA LEU A 965 37.24 9.07 37.13
C LEU A 965 36.62 7.70 36.81
N ARG A 966 37.43 6.70 36.45
CA ARG A 966 36.93 5.34 36.16
C ARG A 966 36.26 4.72 37.38
N LEU A 967 36.85 4.88 38.57
CA LEU A 967 36.24 4.50 39.84
C LEU A 967 34.89 5.20 40.04
N THR A 968 34.83 6.52 39.86
CA THR A 968 33.59 7.30 40.00
C THR A 968 32.53 6.87 38.98
N ARG A 969 32.89 6.61 37.72
CA ARG A 969 31.98 6.07 36.70
C ARG A 969 31.46 4.67 37.04
N LEU A 970 32.29 3.81 37.64
CA LEU A 970 31.87 2.47 38.10
C LEU A 970 30.89 2.58 39.28
N ILE A 971 31.18 3.44 40.26
CA ILE A 971 30.27 3.74 41.37
C ILE A 971 28.96 4.29 40.83
N ALA A 972 29.00 5.24 39.89
CA ALA A 972 27.82 5.76 39.22
C ALA A 972 27.06 4.67 38.48
N ARG A 973 27.74 3.80 37.72
CA ARG A 973 27.08 2.68 37.01
C ARG A 973 26.41 1.70 37.97
N GLU A 974 26.94 1.51 39.17
CA GLU A 974 26.35 0.61 40.17
C GLU A 974 25.15 1.25 40.87
N TYR A 975 25.24 2.53 41.24
CA TYR A 975 24.29 3.17 42.17
C TYR A 975 23.38 4.24 41.55
N ARG A 976 23.60 4.65 40.30
CA ARG A 976 22.79 5.64 39.56
C ARG A 976 21.95 4.95 38.49
N GLY A 977 20.81 5.54 38.16
CA GLY A 977 20.05 5.19 36.98
C GLY A 977 20.75 5.58 35.67
N SER A 978 20.64 4.70 34.66
CA SER A 978 21.11 4.95 33.29
C SER A 978 19.91 5.25 32.37
N PRO A 979 19.77 6.49 31.86
CA PRO A 979 18.68 6.83 30.95
C PRO A 979 18.90 6.17 29.58
N ARG A 980 17.86 5.50 29.08
CA ARG A 980 17.81 4.85 27.77
C ARG A 980 16.46 5.07 27.12
N ILE A 981 16.41 5.24 25.81
CA ILE A 981 15.14 5.30 25.09
C ILE A 981 14.58 3.90 24.93
N ARG A 982 13.36 3.67 25.44
CA ARG A 982 12.63 2.41 25.29
C ARG A 982 11.22 2.65 24.79
N ALA A 983 10.72 1.65 24.06
CA ALA A 983 9.30 1.54 23.82
C ALA A 983 8.57 1.24 25.13
N PHE A 984 7.41 1.86 25.32
CA PHE A 984 6.45 1.48 26.34
C PHE A 984 5.08 1.29 25.69
N TYR A 985 4.25 0.48 26.35
CA TYR A 985 3.11 -0.12 25.68
C TYR A 985 1.78 0.48 26.16
N PHE A 986 0.79 0.41 25.29
CA PHE A 986 -0.58 0.81 25.57
C PHE A 986 -1.21 -0.13 26.63
N PRO A 987 -1.91 0.38 27.67
CA PRO A 987 -2.54 1.71 27.76
C PRO A 987 -1.72 2.81 28.45
N ALA A 988 -0.51 2.51 28.93
CA ALA A 988 0.35 3.55 29.50
C ALA A 988 0.83 4.54 28.41
N ALA A 989 1.10 4.00 27.21
CA ALA A 989 1.39 4.74 26.00
C ALA A 989 0.18 5.53 25.47
N PRO A 990 0.42 6.66 24.78
CA PRO A 990 -0.63 7.46 24.17
C PRO A 990 -1.37 6.73 23.04
N ILE A 991 -0.67 5.88 22.28
CA ILE A 991 -1.18 5.22 21.07
C ILE A 991 -1.10 3.68 21.19
N PRO A 992 -1.98 2.93 20.50
CA PRO A 992 -2.04 1.46 20.59
C PRO A 992 -0.73 0.72 20.29
N ASN A 993 0.03 1.18 19.30
CA ASN A 993 1.32 0.61 18.92
C ASN A 993 2.47 0.89 19.90
N GLY A 994 2.17 1.52 21.02
CA GLY A 994 3.17 1.96 21.98
C GLY A 994 3.83 3.26 21.52
N TYR A 995 4.73 3.77 22.34
CA TYR A 995 5.43 5.01 22.03
C TYR A 995 6.82 5.00 22.67
N LYS A 996 7.61 6.04 22.45
CA LYS A 996 8.95 6.17 23.04
C LYS A 996 8.96 7.03 24.29
N ARG A 997 9.83 6.64 25.21
CA ARG A 997 10.12 7.37 26.43
C ARG A 997 11.57 7.15 26.86
N VAL A 998 12.10 8.05 27.67
CA VAL A 998 13.30 7.77 28.46
C VAL A 998 12.88 6.85 29.61
N ALA A 999 13.52 5.69 29.68
CA ALA A 999 13.44 4.73 30.76
C ALA A 999 14.80 4.68 31.48
N CYS A 1000 14.76 4.61 32.81
CA CYS A 1000 15.96 4.62 33.63
C CYS A 1000 16.23 3.20 34.13
N ASP A 1001 17.31 2.57 33.67
CA ASP A 1001 17.73 1.24 34.10
C ASP A 1001 18.58 1.36 35.37
N ARG A 1002 18.23 0.59 36.41
CA ARG A 1002 18.92 0.60 37.70
C ARG A 1002 19.57 -0.76 37.95
N PRO A 1003 20.91 -0.87 37.83
CA PRO A 1003 21.61 -2.13 38.04
C PRO A 1003 21.52 -2.64 39.48
N ASN A 1004 21.55 -1.73 40.46
CA ASN A 1004 21.34 -2.06 41.86
C ASN A 1004 19.97 -1.54 42.34
N PRO A 1005 19.05 -2.42 42.79
CA PRO A 1005 17.75 -2.01 43.33
C PRO A 1005 17.86 -1.08 44.56
N ALA A 1006 18.96 -1.16 45.30
CA ALA A 1006 19.19 -0.36 46.50
C ALA A 1006 19.44 1.13 46.20
N ASN A 1007 19.92 1.47 45.00
CA ASN A 1007 20.12 2.82 44.46
C ASN A 1007 20.65 3.86 45.47
N ASP A 1008 21.96 4.17 45.45
CA ASP A 1008 22.59 5.13 46.36
C ASP A 1008 23.21 6.33 45.61
N PRO A 1009 22.39 7.31 45.18
CA PRO A 1009 22.90 8.49 44.49
C PRO A 1009 23.82 9.35 45.39
N LYS A 1010 23.74 9.23 46.72
CA LYS A 1010 24.63 9.95 47.63
C LYS A 1010 26.05 9.39 47.60
N ALA A 1011 26.20 8.07 47.46
CA ALA A 1011 27.51 7.47 47.25
C ALA A 1011 28.17 7.95 45.94
N VAL A 1012 27.37 8.22 44.90
CA VAL A 1012 27.86 8.79 43.65
C VAL A 1012 28.34 10.23 43.86
N ILE A 1013 27.56 11.07 44.54
CA ILE A 1013 27.97 12.45 44.87
C ILE A 1013 29.24 12.45 45.72
N ALA A 1014 29.33 11.60 46.75
CA ALA A 1014 30.51 11.49 47.58
C ALA A 1014 31.75 11.07 46.76
N ALA A 1015 31.60 10.13 45.82
CA ALA A 1015 32.70 9.73 44.93
C ALA A 1015 33.13 10.83 43.95
N ILE A 1016 32.22 11.74 43.60
CA ILE A 1016 32.54 12.93 42.80
C ILE A 1016 33.26 13.96 43.67
N ASP A 1017 32.75 14.24 44.87
CA ASP A 1017 33.38 15.17 45.82
C ASP A 1017 34.81 14.71 46.18
N ASP A 1018 35.02 13.41 46.40
CA ASP A 1018 36.35 12.81 46.64
C ASP A 1018 37.29 13.00 45.43
N HIS A 1019 36.77 12.89 44.21
CA HIS A 1019 37.54 13.15 42.99
C HIS A 1019 37.94 14.62 42.91
N GLU A 1020 36.98 15.55 43.06
CA GLU A 1020 37.20 16.99 42.94
C GLU A 1020 38.11 17.51 44.07
N ALA A 1021 38.00 16.96 45.29
CA ALA A 1021 38.91 17.29 46.39
C ALA A 1021 40.36 16.87 46.09
N ARG A 1022 40.54 15.74 45.41
CA ARG A 1022 41.87 15.23 45.02
C ARG A 1022 42.42 15.95 43.78
N PHE A 1023 41.56 16.34 42.85
CA PHE A 1023 41.91 16.96 41.57
C PHE A 1023 41.06 18.23 41.31
N PRO A 1024 41.27 19.33 42.05
CA PRO A 1024 40.41 20.51 41.99
C PRO A 1024 40.47 21.28 40.66
N ASN A 1025 41.56 21.11 39.90
CA ASN A 1025 41.71 21.63 38.53
C ASN A 1025 41.72 20.48 37.51
N GLY A 1026 40.93 19.43 37.78
CA GLY A 1026 40.88 18.23 36.98
C GLY A 1026 40.31 18.45 35.58
N ARG A 1027 40.71 17.58 34.66
CA ARG A 1027 40.38 17.60 33.23
C ARG A 1027 38.96 17.09 32.93
N TYR A 1028 38.34 16.37 33.86
CA TYR A 1028 37.06 15.68 33.67
C TYR A 1028 35.86 16.39 34.33
N HIS A 1029 35.96 17.70 34.55
CA HIS A 1029 34.94 18.46 35.28
C HIS A 1029 33.55 18.39 34.61
N ASP A 1030 33.48 18.45 33.27
CA ASP A 1030 32.19 18.37 32.56
C ASP A 1030 31.54 16.98 32.66
N ASP A 1031 32.33 15.89 32.57
CA ASP A 1031 31.87 14.52 32.82
C ASP A 1031 31.32 14.34 34.24
N LEU A 1032 32.05 14.84 35.24
CA LEU A 1032 31.66 14.79 36.64
C LEU A 1032 30.40 15.60 36.89
N SER A 1033 30.27 16.76 36.25
CA SER A 1033 29.06 17.60 36.29
C SER A 1033 27.85 16.85 35.76
N LEU A 1034 27.99 16.09 34.67
CA LEU A 1034 26.89 15.30 34.11
C LEU A 1034 26.55 14.06 34.95
N LEU A 1035 27.55 13.41 35.55
CA LEU A 1035 27.33 12.34 36.53
C LEU A 1035 26.59 12.86 37.76
N ARG A 1036 27.04 14.00 38.31
CA ARG A 1036 26.42 14.72 39.43
C ARG A 1036 24.99 15.10 39.09
N ALA A 1037 24.76 15.65 37.89
CA ALA A 1037 23.44 16.05 37.43
C ALA A 1037 22.43 14.89 37.53
N GLY A 1038 22.75 13.70 37.02
CA GLY A 1038 21.78 12.60 37.17
C GLY A 1038 21.74 11.91 38.53
N ALA A 1039 22.78 12.02 39.36
CA ALA A 1039 22.64 11.66 40.78
C ALA A 1039 21.64 12.60 41.48
N LEU A 1040 21.65 13.89 41.14
CA LEU A 1040 20.67 14.87 41.59
C LEU A 1040 19.27 14.60 41.01
N ILE A 1041 19.15 14.16 39.75
CA ILE A 1041 17.87 13.69 39.17
C ILE A 1041 17.31 12.52 39.99
N ASP A 1042 18.14 11.52 40.32
CA ASP A 1042 17.73 10.37 41.14
C ASP A 1042 17.32 10.76 42.57
N LEU A 1043 17.88 11.84 43.12
CA LEU A 1043 17.49 12.44 44.40
C LEU A 1043 16.23 13.32 44.33
N GLY A 1044 15.80 13.73 43.14
CA GLY A 1044 14.71 14.69 42.94
C GLY A 1044 15.12 16.16 43.09
N GLU A 1045 16.42 16.45 43.12
CA GLU A 1045 16.99 17.81 43.22
C GLU A 1045 17.09 18.46 41.82
N PHE A 1046 15.94 18.69 41.20
CA PHE A 1046 15.83 19.17 39.82
C PHE A 1046 16.46 20.56 39.54
N PRO A 1047 16.41 21.56 40.44
CA PRO A 1047 17.00 22.87 40.17
C PRO A 1047 18.51 22.79 39.86
N GLU A 1048 19.26 22.08 40.71
CA GLU A 1048 20.70 21.93 40.57
C GLU A 1048 21.05 21.04 39.37
N ALA A 1049 20.30 19.96 39.15
CA ALA A 1049 20.46 19.10 37.98
C ALA A 1049 20.29 19.86 36.66
N LEU A 1050 19.24 20.70 36.54
CA LEU A 1050 18.97 21.48 35.33
C LEU A 1050 20.08 22.48 35.02
N VAL A 1051 20.66 23.12 36.05
CA VAL A 1051 21.78 24.06 35.86
C VAL A 1051 22.98 23.33 35.25
N LEU A 1052 23.35 22.17 35.80
CA LEU A 1052 24.49 21.40 35.30
C LEU A 1052 24.25 20.90 33.86
N VAL A 1053 23.05 20.37 33.58
CA VAL A 1053 22.69 19.89 32.22
C VAL A 1053 22.69 21.03 31.21
N ASP A 1054 22.11 22.18 31.54
CA ASP A 1054 22.05 23.33 30.63
C ASP A 1054 23.45 23.90 30.36
N GLN A 1055 24.33 23.94 31.36
CA GLN A 1055 25.73 24.33 31.20
C GLN A 1055 26.48 23.40 30.24
N THR A 1056 26.28 22.08 30.35
CA THR A 1056 26.88 21.11 29.41
C THR A 1056 26.34 21.30 28.00
N LEU A 1057 25.03 21.46 27.82
CA LEU A 1057 24.41 21.69 26.51
C LEU A 1057 24.81 23.04 25.88
N ALA A 1058 25.10 24.05 26.69
CA ALA A 1058 25.56 25.35 26.23
C ALA A 1058 27.06 25.37 25.86
N ASN A 1059 27.85 24.37 26.25
CA ASN A 1059 29.28 24.31 26.00
C ASN A 1059 29.59 23.69 24.62
N PRO A 1060 29.97 24.48 23.59
CA PRO A 1060 30.25 23.94 22.26
C PRO A 1060 31.52 23.09 22.19
N SER A 1061 32.38 23.15 23.21
CA SER A 1061 33.64 22.39 23.26
C SER A 1061 33.45 20.94 23.74
N GLN A 1062 32.26 20.57 24.23
CA GLN A 1062 31.95 19.25 24.81
C GLN A 1062 30.78 18.57 24.08
N ARG A 1063 30.78 18.61 22.73
CA ARG A 1063 29.72 18.00 21.91
C ARG A 1063 29.56 16.50 22.12
N ASP A 1064 30.60 15.81 22.55
CA ASP A 1064 30.59 14.40 22.93
C ASP A 1064 29.73 14.10 24.17
N LEU A 1065 29.43 15.11 24.99
CA LEU A 1065 28.53 14.96 26.14
C LEU A 1065 27.09 15.39 25.83
N HIS A 1066 26.83 16.04 24.70
CA HIS A 1066 25.54 16.66 24.38
C HIS A 1066 24.41 15.64 24.27
N LEU A 1067 24.64 14.48 23.65
CA LEU A 1067 23.62 13.43 23.55
C LEU A 1067 23.22 12.90 24.95
N VAL A 1068 24.20 12.65 25.82
CA VAL A 1068 23.95 12.17 27.20
C VAL A 1068 23.27 13.26 28.03
N ALA A 1069 23.67 14.52 27.86
CA ALA A 1069 23.02 15.67 28.49
C ALA A 1069 21.58 15.85 27.99
N ALA A 1070 21.32 15.66 26.69
CA ALA A 1070 19.98 15.71 26.11
C ALA A 1070 19.08 14.58 26.63
N LEU A 1071 19.62 13.37 26.82
CA LEU A 1071 18.89 12.26 27.45
C LEU A 1071 18.56 12.55 28.92
N ALA A 1072 19.50 13.13 29.69
CA ALA A 1072 19.26 13.54 31.07
C ALA A 1072 18.22 14.67 31.15
N PHE A 1073 18.27 15.64 30.23
CA PHE A 1073 17.27 16.68 30.10
C PHE A 1073 15.88 16.10 29.78
N ALA A 1074 15.82 15.17 28.82
CA ALA A 1074 14.59 14.50 28.43
C ALA A 1074 13.99 13.65 29.58
N GLU A 1075 14.84 13.05 30.42
CA GLU A 1075 14.40 12.37 31.65
C GLU A 1075 13.71 13.36 32.62
N ILE A 1076 14.30 14.54 32.86
CA ILE A 1076 13.68 15.58 33.69
C ILE A 1076 12.37 16.05 33.05
N ALA A 1077 12.38 16.40 31.77
CA ALA A 1077 11.23 16.92 31.05
C ALA A 1077 10.05 15.93 31.05
N GLN A 1078 10.29 14.64 30.78
CA GLN A 1078 9.25 13.62 30.76
C GLN A 1078 8.56 13.45 32.13
N ASN A 1079 9.27 13.68 33.23
CA ASN A 1079 8.68 13.64 34.58
C ASN A 1079 7.62 14.75 34.80
N LEU A 1080 7.47 15.73 33.91
CA LEU A 1080 6.33 16.67 33.91
C LEU A 1080 4.98 15.98 33.67
N LEU A 1081 4.97 14.80 33.04
CA LEU A 1081 3.75 14.00 32.90
C LEU A 1081 3.29 13.40 34.23
N GLU A 1082 4.21 13.21 35.20
CA GLU A 1082 3.92 12.65 36.51
C GLU A 1082 3.39 13.72 37.48
N PRO A 1083 2.13 13.62 37.96
CA PRO A 1083 1.52 14.68 38.78
C PRO A 1083 2.34 15.05 40.02
N THR A 1084 2.93 14.06 40.69
CA THR A 1084 3.68 14.28 41.95
C THR A 1084 5.01 15.01 41.74
N LYS A 1085 5.62 14.94 40.55
CA LYS A 1085 6.90 15.57 40.22
C LYS A 1085 6.76 16.86 39.42
N ARG A 1086 5.60 17.07 38.79
CA ARG A 1086 5.35 18.18 37.85
C ARG A 1086 5.63 19.56 38.41
N GLN A 1087 5.09 19.90 39.59
CA GLN A 1087 5.20 21.25 40.15
C GLN A 1087 6.64 21.64 40.53
N PRO A 1088 7.42 20.80 41.24
CA PRO A 1088 8.83 21.07 41.47
C PRO A 1088 9.62 21.34 40.18
N ILE A 1089 9.45 20.49 39.17
CA ILE A 1089 10.16 20.62 37.87
C ILE A 1089 9.73 21.90 37.15
N ALA A 1090 8.43 22.21 37.12
CA ALA A 1090 7.91 23.43 36.51
C ALA A 1090 8.50 24.70 37.16
N ASN A 1091 8.62 24.72 38.50
CA ASN A 1091 9.25 25.83 39.21
C ASN A 1091 10.74 25.96 38.84
N SER A 1092 11.46 24.85 38.75
CA SER A 1092 12.87 24.84 38.34
C SER A 1092 13.06 25.34 36.90
N LEU A 1093 12.21 24.93 35.97
CA LEU A 1093 12.24 25.38 34.57
C LEU A 1093 11.93 26.88 34.45
N ARG A 1094 10.92 27.39 35.17
CA ARG A 1094 10.61 28.84 35.16
C ARG A 1094 11.74 29.71 35.69
N ASN A 1095 12.54 29.16 36.62
CA ASN A 1095 13.72 29.83 37.16
C ASN A 1095 14.97 29.71 36.27
N SER A 1096 14.91 28.95 35.16
CA SER A 1096 16.01 28.73 34.22
C SER A 1096 15.57 28.98 32.76
N PRO A 1097 15.70 30.22 32.26
CA PRO A 1097 15.25 30.58 30.91
C PRO A 1097 15.90 29.75 29.78
N GLY A 1098 17.18 29.38 29.94
CA GLY A 1098 17.90 28.53 28.97
C GLY A 1098 17.29 27.13 28.89
N ALA A 1099 17.01 26.51 30.04
CA ALA A 1099 16.33 25.22 30.10
C ALA A 1099 14.90 25.29 29.52
N MET A 1100 14.14 26.36 29.79
CA MET A 1100 12.80 26.54 29.21
C MET A 1100 12.85 26.64 27.68
N ALA A 1101 13.80 27.40 27.11
CA ALA A 1101 13.96 27.52 25.66
C ALA A 1101 14.29 26.16 25.00
N ARG A 1102 15.15 25.34 25.63
CA ARG A 1102 15.46 23.99 25.15
C ARG A 1102 14.27 23.04 25.21
N LEU A 1103 13.48 23.14 26.28
CA LEU A 1103 12.24 22.38 26.35
C LEU A 1103 11.32 22.74 25.19
N ALA A 1104 11.12 24.02 24.89
CA ALA A 1104 10.30 24.46 23.76
C ALA A 1104 10.83 23.89 22.42
N MET A 1105 12.15 23.94 22.18
CA MET A 1105 12.76 23.35 20.98
C MET A 1105 12.48 21.85 20.84
N LEU A 1106 12.62 21.08 21.94
CA LEU A 1106 12.36 19.64 21.94
C LEU A 1106 10.87 19.31 21.75
N VAL A 1107 9.98 20.12 22.34
CA VAL A 1107 8.53 19.93 22.28
C VAL A 1107 7.95 20.28 20.91
N ASP A 1108 8.50 21.30 20.25
CA ASP A 1108 8.09 21.69 18.90
C ASP A 1108 8.81 20.91 17.79
N GLY A 1109 9.96 20.28 18.11
CA GLY A 1109 10.71 19.41 17.22
C GLY A 1109 10.11 18.00 17.06
N ASP A 1110 10.74 17.20 16.22
CA ASP A 1110 10.34 15.82 15.92
C ASP A 1110 10.81 14.82 17.00
N THR A 1111 10.40 15.06 18.25
CA THR A 1111 10.82 14.26 19.39
C THR A 1111 9.64 13.73 20.18
N PHE A 1112 9.84 12.62 20.91
CA PHE A 1112 8.79 12.04 21.76
C PHE A 1112 8.33 12.97 22.89
N LEU A 1113 9.07 14.07 23.17
CA LEU A 1113 8.67 15.11 24.11
C LEU A 1113 7.60 16.04 23.56
N SER A 1114 7.25 15.95 22.27
CA SER A 1114 6.09 16.61 21.66
C SER A 1114 4.78 16.40 22.42
N ARG A 1115 4.67 15.30 23.18
CA ARG A 1115 3.57 15.02 24.12
C ARG A 1115 3.41 16.05 25.24
N LEU A 1116 4.44 16.82 25.56
CA LEU A 1116 4.41 17.89 26.54
C LEU A 1116 3.84 19.19 25.98
N LYS A 1117 3.60 19.29 24.66
CA LYS A 1117 3.06 20.49 24.02
C LYS A 1117 1.80 21.03 24.67
N PRO A 1118 0.82 20.19 25.10
CA PRO A 1118 -0.35 20.70 25.80
C PRO A 1118 -0.07 21.34 27.16
N LEU A 1119 1.08 21.08 27.78
CA LEU A 1119 1.48 21.67 29.05
C LEU A 1119 2.25 22.99 28.90
N MET A 1120 2.76 23.31 27.70
CA MET A 1120 3.66 24.45 27.50
C MET A 1120 3.05 25.79 27.96
N PRO A 1121 1.80 26.15 27.64
CA PRO A 1121 1.23 27.42 28.09
C PRO A 1121 1.11 27.53 29.62
N TRP A 1122 0.83 26.41 30.31
CA TRP A 1122 0.84 26.38 31.77
C TRP A 1122 2.26 26.54 32.34
N LEU A 1123 3.28 25.96 31.69
CA LEU A 1123 4.68 26.08 32.10
C LEU A 1123 5.21 27.51 31.93
N GLU A 1124 4.91 28.15 30.80
CA GLU A 1124 5.38 29.49 30.43
C GLU A 1124 4.73 30.61 31.26
N GLY A 1125 3.72 30.29 32.08
CA GLY A 1125 3.08 31.22 32.99
C GLY A 1125 1.90 31.97 32.37
N GLY A 1126 1.12 31.30 31.51
CA GLY A 1126 -0.11 31.83 30.94
C GLY A 1126 -1.13 32.30 31.97
#